data_AF-A0A7Y5NMR2-F1
#
_entry.id   AF-A0A7Y5NMR2-F1
#
_cell.length_a   1.000
_cell.length_b   1.000
_cell.length_c   1.000
_cell.angle_alpha   90.00
_cell.angle_beta   90.00
_cell.angle_gamma   90.00
#
_symmetry.space_group_name_H-M   'P 1'
#
loop_
_entity.id
_entity.type
_entity.pdbx_description
1 polymer ?
#
loop_
_entity_poly.entity_id
_entity_poly.type
_entity_poly.pdbx_seq_one_letter_code
_entity_poly.pdbx_strand_id
1 'polypeptide(L)'
;MRRAASLILLLLAASCGEGSPKANKSSTPIPSSSAVASGEPPASASTPVESSSADVVTQASQPYEGPPVLAEGKLDGAALRARNLERVRKDDSPVIALAGDDPVALAKKLCEAVVPKRGKDVPVLVKPNIGGFDSIKDPEKSGGDDGVTGRITNPEFVRGIIRCLKERGHTKITIADGWGGPHSYWNKLVDISGYAKMTKEEGVPLVCMCDDGTFDVEGDRPGKPMQVSGMGATKVPTLLLPKVLAEHMSGGLFIEVPKLKAHRFSVVSLGLKNMQGVVMSSLASPAHRQKWRMHAELKDYLDGKSAGNEDRAAYVKALDLFAARMVDVSEVAMPDVVLLDGTPAMQGDGFQMMVPIEPKIGIGGTNIVRVDQAGAMFLGAWDNEKLALGLGGHKTSPLIELAAKRFGVDLSKTRIEGDASAAVLEPRAFVFKAMAPFQLTAKDVPKKPGSTTTSSPAGAATAKAAALGAEKLVLDGVLDEPAWSRATPIEFSTDWKGRATSVSTRVRFLWSSDALYAAFESESAGFFTDATQPTDRDRARLYEEDCIELFLAPDTKARHKYFEVEVGPFGHFLDLSIDRQAKREDVGWSGALGVGTRRDAAAKKGVIEIAIKAPEIRSALKSGAELGLGVFRMEGRQDRKFLAWSPTFTDRPNFHVTERFGTLVVE
;
A
#
# COMPACT_ATOMS: atom_id res chain seq x y z
N MET A 1 55.24 -19.67 -21.56
CA MET A 1 55.03 -19.42 -23.01
C MET A 1 54.09 -18.23 -23.12
N ARG A 2 54.62 -17.02 -23.39
CA ARG A 2 54.45 -16.23 -24.65
C ARG A 2 52.97 -15.89 -24.93
N ARG A 3 52.50 -14.64 -25.02
CA ARG A 3 53.15 -13.32 -25.22
C ARG A 3 52.17 -12.20 -24.85
N ALA A 4 52.72 -11.11 -24.32
CA ALA A 4 52.14 -9.78 -24.31
C ALA A 4 52.27 -9.11 -25.70
N ALA A 5 51.42 -8.13 -26.00
CA ALA A 5 51.76 -6.96 -26.82
C ALA A 5 50.73 -5.82 -26.64
N SER A 6 51.21 -4.71 -26.11
CA SER A 6 50.63 -3.36 -26.21
C SER A 6 50.98 -2.74 -27.58
N LEU A 7 50.16 -1.79 -28.10
CA LEU A 7 50.55 -0.40 -28.46
C LEU A 7 49.53 0.32 -29.38
N ILE A 8 49.25 1.57 -28.98
CA ILE A 8 49.19 2.84 -29.78
C ILE A 8 47.93 3.26 -30.57
N LEU A 9 47.27 4.29 -29.99
CA LEU A 9 46.96 5.64 -30.49
C LEU A 9 47.03 5.93 -32.01
N LEU A 10 46.01 6.59 -32.56
CA LEU A 10 46.19 7.87 -33.28
C LEU A 10 44.85 8.62 -33.45
N LEU A 11 44.82 9.89 -33.04
CA LEU A 11 43.86 10.91 -33.47
C LEU A 11 44.16 11.36 -34.92
N LEU A 12 43.14 11.78 -35.67
CA LEU A 12 43.23 12.93 -36.57
C LEU A 12 41.83 13.44 -36.95
N ALA A 13 41.62 14.73 -36.70
CA ALA A 13 40.53 15.55 -37.19
C ALA A 13 40.91 16.17 -38.54
N ALA A 14 39.92 16.43 -39.41
CA ALA A 14 39.97 17.54 -40.37
C ALA A 14 38.57 17.92 -40.85
N SER A 15 38.27 19.20 -40.69
CA SER A 15 37.14 19.96 -41.21
C SER A 15 37.47 20.53 -42.60
N CYS A 16 36.45 20.82 -43.43
CA CYS A 16 36.21 22.11 -44.12
C CYS A 16 35.42 21.98 -45.44
N GLY A 17 34.61 23.02 -45.72
CA GLY A 17 33.93 23.31 -47.01
C GLY A 17 32.48 23.77 -46.78
N GLU A 18 32.23 25.03 -46.39
CA GLU A 18 31.94 26.22 -47.24
C GLU A 18 30.53 26.16 -47.91
N GLY A 19 29.66 27.18 -47.88
CA GLY A 19 29.79 28.56 -47.46
C GLY A 19 28.42 29.29 -47.34
N SER A 20 28.48 30.53 -46.82
CA SER A 20 27.36 31.50 -46.76
C SER A 20 27.27 32.34 -48.04
N PRO A 21 26.22 33.17 -48.24
CA PRO A 21 26.32 34.57 -47.76
C PRO A 21 25.01 35.30 -47.33
N LYS A 22 25.18 36.12 -46.27
CA LYS A 22 24.81 37.56 -46.09
C LYS A 22 23.36 38.09 -46.11
N ALA A 23 23.01 38.62 -44.93
CA ALA A 23 22.29 39.86 -44.55
C ALA A 23 21.94 40.95 -45.60
N ASN A 24 20.80 41.68 -45.42
CA ASN A 24 20.74 43.04 -44.83
C ASN A 24 19.35 43.76 -44.95
N LYS A 25 19.05 44.61 -43.92
CA LYS A 25 18.29 45.91 -43.93
C LYS A 25 16.77 45.88 -44.28
N SER A 26 15.88 46.80 -43.85
CA SER A 26 15.77 47.86 -42.83
C SER A 26 14.36 48.50 -42.98
N SER A 27 13.94 49.31 -42.00
CA SER A 27 13.02 50.48 -42.08
C SER A 27 11.57 50.38 -41.55
N THR A 28 11.32 51.23 -40.54
CA THR A 28 10.10 51.84 -39.94
C THR A 28 9.46 52.92 -40.86
N PRO A 29 8.41 53.75 -40.52
CA PRO A 29 7.44 53.83 -39.39
C PRO A 29 5.93 54.16 -39.76
N ILE A 30 4.98 54.03 -38.78
CA ILE A 30 3.85 54.94 -38.28
C ILE A 30 2.91 55.67 -39.31
N PRO A 31 1.56 55.97 -39.13
CA PRO A 31 0.85 56.50 -37.92
C PRO A 31 -0.62 56.12 -37.56
N SER A 32 -0.92 56.45 -36.29
CA SER A 32 -2.10 56.97 -35.54
C SER A 32 -3.49 57.26 -36.15
N SER A 33 -4.56 57.06 -35.34
CA SER A 33 -5.52 58.07 -34.81
C SER A 33 -6.51 57.40 -33.81
N SER A 34 -6.60 57.79 -32.51
CA SER A 34 -7.55 58.73 -31.84
C SER A 34 -9.05 58.40 -32.05
N ALA A 35 -10.00 58.45 -31.09
CA ALA A 35 -10.24 59.29 -29.91
C ALA A 35 -11.32 58.63 -28.98
N VAL A 36 -11.22 58.68 -27.64
CA VAL A 36 -11.84 59.61 -26.63
C VAL A 36 -13.29 59.32 -26.20
N ALA A 37 -13.50 59.22 -24.87
CA ALA A 37 -14.58 59.77 -24.00
C ALA A 37 -15.00 58.76 -22.91
N SER A 38 -14.56 58.86 -21.65
CA SER A 38 -15.06 59.70 -20.53
C SER A 38 -16.48 59.38 -20.04
N GLY A 39 -16.60 58.86 -18.81
CA GLY A 39 -17.87 58.84 -18.06
C GLY A 39 -17.88 57.94 -16.82
N GLU A 40 -17.68 58.53 -15.64
CA GLU A 40 -18.14 58.05 -14.32
C GLU A 40 -19.04 59.15 -13.73
N PRO A 41 -19.83 58.93 -12.65
CA PRO A 41 -20.52 57.73 -12.14
C PRO A 41 -22.02 58.09 -11.81
N PRO A 42 -22.81 57.34 -11.01
CA PRO A 42 -22.65 57.35 -9.55
C PRO A 42 -22.94 56.02 -8.82
N ALA A 43 -22.40 55.95 -7.61
CA ALA A 43 -22.69 54.95 -6.58
C ALA A 43 -24.15 55.03 -6.09
N SER A 44 -24.78 53.87 -5.85
CA SER A 44 -25.95 53.76 -4.98
C SER A 44 -25.72 52.63 -3.97
N ALA A 45 -25.88 53.00 -2.71
CA ALA A 45 -25.80 52.13 -1.56
C ALA A 45 -26.94 51.10 -1.61
N SER A 46 -26.62 49.83 -1.36
CA SER A 46 -27.60 48.84 -0.93
C SER A 46 -27.24 48.35 0.47
N THR A 47 -28.19 48.54 1.37
CA THR A 47 -28.25 47.97 2.71
C THR A 47 -28.15 46.44 2.67
N PRO A 48 -27.56 45.79 3.69
CA PRO A 48 -27.45 44.34 3.71
C PRO A 48 -28.82 43.70 3.91
N VAL A 49 -29.19 42.80 3.00
CA VAL A 49 -30.29 41.87 3.23
C VAL A 49 -29.78 40.79 4.19
N GLU A 50 -30.39 40.72 5.37
CA GLU A 50 -30.17 39.65 6.34
C GLU A 50 -30.38 38.28 5.67
N SER A 51 -29.28 37.54 5.48
CA SER A 51 -29.32 36.12 5.18
C SER A 51 -29.43 35.35 6.49
N SER A 52 -30.62 34.86 6.84
CA SER A 52 -30.75 33.79 7.82
C SER A 52 -31.70 32.71 7.32
N SER A 53 -31.16 31.78 6.54
CA SER A 53 -31.58 30.40 6.64
C SER A 53 -30.37 29.60 7.07
N ALA A 54 -30.31 29.33 8.37
CA ALA A 54 -29.28 28.55 9.01
C ALA A 54 -29.01 27.26 8.23
N ASP A 55 -27.73 27.02 7.97
CA ASP A 55 -27.20 25.80 7.41
C ASP A 55 -27.39 24.66 8.43
N VAL A 56 -28.51 23.94 8.37
CA VAL A 56 -28.84 22.89 9.36
C VAL A 56 -28.14 21.56 9.05
N VAL A 57 -27.38 21.46 7.96
CA VAL A 57 -26.72 20.19 7.58
C VAL A 57 -25.20 20.30 7.46
N THR A 58 -24.59 21.48 7.33
CA THR A 58 -23.13 21.58 7.45
C THR A 58 -22.70 22.70 8.40
N GLN A 59 -22.01 22.36 9.49
CA GLN A 59 -21.16 23.28 10.27
C GLN A 59 -19.93 23.71 9.43
N ALA A 60 -20.13 23.99 8.15
CA ALA A 60 -19.08 24.29 7.21
C ALA A 60 -18.47 25.66 7.54
N SER A 61 -17.15 25.74 7.39
CA SER A 61 -16.31 26.92 7.61
C SER A 61 -17.02 28.23 7.24
N GLN A 62 -17.24 29.09 8.24
CA GLN A 62 -17.71 30.47 8.06
C GLN A 62 -16.83 31.18 7.00
N PRO A 63 -17.39 32.08 6.17
CA PRO A 63 -16.60 32.94 5.30
C PRO A 63 -15.49 33.63 6.11
N TYR A 64 -14.28 33.66 5.58
CA TYR A 64 -13.17 34.36 6.23
C TYR A 64 -13.39 35.88 6.13
N GLU A 65 -13.57 36.53 7.29
CA GLU A 65 -13.78 37.98 7.40
C GLU A 65 -12.47 38.78 7.62
N GLY A 66 -11.30 38.13 7.52
CA GLY A 66 -9.99 38.78 7.71
C GLY A 66 -9.43 39.46 6.44
N PRO A 67 -8.24 40.08 6.52
CA PRO A 67 -7.62 40.80 5.40
C PRO A 67 -7.34 39.89 4.19
N PRO A 68 -7.41 40.41 2.95
CA PRO A 68 -7.20 39.64 1.72
C PRO A 68 -5.90 38.83 1.75
N VAL A 69 -5.96 37.56 1.37
CA VAL A 69 -4.80 36.65 1.35
C VAL A 69 -3.97 36.73 0.05
N LEU A 70 -4.49 37.45 -0.95
CA LEU A 70 -3.77 37.83 -2.17
C LEU A 70 -3.44 39.32 -2.11
N ALA A 71 -2.15 39.64 -2.07
CA ALA A 71 -1.63 41.01 -2.13
C ALA A 71 -0.58 41.12 -3.23
N GLU A 72 -0.74 42.06 -4.16
CA GLU A 72 0.24 42.41 -5.20
C GLU A 72 0.84 41.20 -5.97
N GLY A 73 0.03 40.18 -6.28
CA GLY A 73 0.48 38.99 -7.00
C GLY A 73 1.28 37.99 -6.15
N LYS A 74 1.20 38.07 -4.82
CA LYS A 74 1.77 37.11 -3.87
C LYS A 74 0.70 36.63 -2.89
N LEU A 75 0.86 35.40 -2.42
CA LEU A 75 0.04 34.84 -1.34
C LEU A 75 0.66 35.17 0.00
N ASP A 76 -0.15 35.70 0.92
CA ASP A 76 0.25 35.84 2.32
C ASP A 76 0.20 34.48 3.00
N GLY A 77 1.34 33.79 3.02
CA GLY A 77 1.45 32.48 3.64
C GLY A 77 1.22 32.55 5.15
N ALA A 78 1.65 33.61 5.83
CA ALA A 78 1.46 33.73 7.28
C ALA A 78 -0.02 33.86 7.64
N ALA A 79 -0.77 34.69 6.92
CA ALA A 79 -2.21 34.85 7.09
C ALA A 79 -2.95 33.53 6.77
N LEU A 80 -2.61 32.86 5.68
CA LEU A 80 -3.21 31.57 5.31
C LEU A 80 -2.98 30.51 6.39
N ARG A 81 -1.76 30.38 6.90
CA ARG A 81 -1.45 29.44 7.99
C ARG A 81 -2.26 29.73 9.25
N ALA A 82 -2.33 30.99 9.68
CA ALA A 82 -3.10 31.37 10.86
C ALA A 82 -4.59 31.04 10.68
N ARG A 83 -5.18 31.45 9.55
CA ARG A 83 -6.57 31.17 9.19
C ARG A 83 -6.87 29.67 9.16
N ASN A 84 -6.07 28.91 8.43
CA ASN A 84 -6.32 27.49 8.21
C ASN A 84 -6.11 26.67 9.50
N LEU A 85 -5.12 27.04 10.32
CA LEU A 85 -4.88 26.43 11.62
C LEU A 85 -6.06 26.65 12.57
N GLU A 86 -6.58 27.88 12.63
CA GLU A 86 -7.76 28.19 13.44
C GLU A 86 -8.99 27.41 12.96
N ARG A 87 -9.23 27.40 11.65
CA ARG A 87 -10.35 26.69 11.02
C ARG A 87 -10.32 25.19 11.33
N VAL A 88 -9.20 24.51 11.07
CA VAL A 88 -9.08 23.06 11.28
C VAL A 88 -9.11 22.68 12.76
N ARG A 89 -8.57 23.53 13.66
CA ARG A 89 -8.63 23.28 15.10
C ARG A 89 -10.05 23.35 15.65
N LYS A 90 -10.86 24.29 15.16
CA LYS A 90 -12.24 24.51 15.61
C LYS A 90 -13.25 23.58 14.94
N ASP A 91 -12.93 23.07 13.76
CA ASP A 91 -13.79 22.16 13.03
C ASP A 91 -13.96 20.85 13.82
N ASP A 92 -15.17 20.58 14.30
CA ASP A 92 -15.60 19.37 15.01
C ASP A 92 -16.61 18.54 14.20
N SER A 93 -16.76 18.86 12.90
CA SER A 93 -17.68 18.20 11.99
C SER A 93 -17.38 16.70 11.87
N PRO A 94 -18.41 15.85 11.69
CA PRO A 94 -18.22 14.43 11.46
C PRO A 94 -17.59 14.18 10.08
N VAL A 95 -16.90 13.05 9.97
CA VAL A 95 -16.50 12.47 8.69
C VAL A 95 -17.66 11.60 8.19
N ILE A 96 -18.07 11.78 6.95
CA ILE A 96 -19.15 10.98 6.34
C ILE A 96 -18.54 9.89 5.47
N ALA A 97 -18.97 8.65 5.68
CA ALA A 97 -18.55 7.47 4.93
C ALA A 97 -19.78 6.80 4.30
N LEU A 98 -19.78 6.69 2.96
CA LEU A 98 -20.88 6.14 2.18
C LEU A 98 -20.43 4.96 1.31
N ALA A 99 -21.20 3.89 1.24
CA ALA A 99 -20.94 2.75 0.34
C ALA A 99 -21.65 2.94 -1.00
N GLY A 100 -21.05 2.44 -2.08
CA GLY A 100 -21.71 2.47 -3.38
C GLY A 100 -20.88 1.89 -4.52
N ASP A 101 -21.54 1.11 -5.37
CA ASP A 101 -20.91 0.49 -6.54
C ASP A 101 -20.71 1.43 -7.72
N ASP A 102 -21.67 2.34 -7.94
CA ASP A 102 -21.59 3.34 -8.99
C ASP A 102 -20.83 4.58 -8.47
N PRO A 103 -19.65 4.89 -9.02
CA PRO A 103 -18.85 6.03 -8.59
C PRO A 103 -19.57 7.37 -8.78
N VAL A 104 -20.42 7.52 -9.81
CA VAL A 104 -21.14 8.79 -10.07
C VAL A 104 -22.19 9.03 -8.98
N ALA A 105 -23.07 8.06 -8.73
CA ALA A 105 -24.09 8.18 -7.70
C ALA A 105 -23.49 8.33 -6.30
N LEU A 106 -22.44 7.57 -5.99
CA LEU A 106 -21.74 7.64 -4.71
C LEU A 106 -21.14 9.03 -4.46
N ALA A 107 -20.39 9.56 -5.43
CA ALA A 107 -19.74 10.86 -5.30
C ALA A 107 -20.76 12.01 -5.23
N LYS A 108 -21.88 11.91 -5.95
CA LYS A 108 -22.98 12.87 -5.87
C LYS A 108 -23.58 12.90 -4.47
N LYS A 109 -23.89 11.73 -3.87
CA LYS A 109 -24.40 11.64 -2.49
C LYS A 109 -23.40 12.20 -1.47
N LEU A 110 -22.11 11.87 -1.63
CA LEU A 110 -21.07 12.35 -0.74
C LEU A 110 -20.89 13.87 -0.87
N CYS A 111 -20.88 14.40 -2.09
CA CYS A 111 -20.87 15.84 -2.34
C CYS A 111 -22.04 16.54 -1.66
N GLU A 112 -23.25 15.96 -1.77
CA GLU A 112 -24.42 16.51 -1.09
C GLU A 112 -24.29 16.54 0.43
N ALA A 113 -23.66 15.52 1.01
CA ALA A 113 -23.50 15.38 2.45
C ALA A 113 -22.44 16.32 3.06
N VAL A 114 -21.31 16.56 2.38
CA VAL A 114 -20.16 17.21 3.03
C VAL A 114 -19.61 18.46 2.35
N VAL A 115 -19.92 18.71 1.07
CA VAL A 115 -19.36 19.88 0.38
C VAL A 115 -20.07 21.16 0.86
N PRO A 116 -19.34 22.15 1.38
CA PRO A 116 -19.91 23.42 1.82
C PRO A 116 -20.76 24.08 0.74
N LYS A 117 -21.92 24.60 1.12
CA LYS A 117 -22.73 25.40 0.20
C LYS A 117 -22.11 26.79 0.07
N ARG A 118 -21.86 27.20 -1.17
CA ARG A 118 -21.36 28.54 -1.52
C ARG A 118 -22.27 29.12 -2.59
N GLY A 119 -22.26 30.45 -2.74
CA GLY A 119 -23.01 31.12 -3.80
C GLY A 119 -22.63 30.57 -5.17
N LYS A 120 -23.58 30.47 -6.08
CA LYS A 120 -23.41 29.92 -7.44
C LYS A 120 -22.26 30.55 -8.25
N ASP A 121 -21.96 31.81 -7.95
CA ASP A 121 -20.93 32.61 -8.64
C ASP A 121 -19.50 32.38 -8.09
N VAL A 122 -19.39 31.71 -6.94
CA VAL A 122 -18.11 31.34 -6.32
C VAL A 122 -17.40 30.32 -7.21
N PRO A 123 -16.16 30.59 -7.64
CA PRO A 123 -15.40 29.65 -8.44
C PRO A 123 -15.00 28.42 -7.60
N VAL A 124 -15.15 27.24 -8.20
CA VAL A 124 -14.89 25.95 -7.56
C VAL A 124 -13.68 25.29 -8.22
N LEU A 125 -12.70 24.94 -7.41
CA LEU A 125 -11.54 24.15 -7.82
C LEU A 125 -11.71 22.73 -7.28
N VAL A 126 -11.79 21.76 -8.18
CA VAL A 126 -11.79 20.34 -7.83
C VAL A 126 -10.43 19.77 -8.19
N LYS A 127 -9.73 19.26 -7.18
CA LYS A 127 -8.37 18.74 -7.34
C LYS A 127 -8.31 17.24 -7.05
N PRO A 128 -8.39 16.41 -8.09
CA PRO A 128 -8.22 14.97 -7.97
C PRO A 128 -6.75 14.55 -7.74
N ASN A 129 -6.52 13.24 -7.62
CA ASN A 129 -5.19 12.63 -7.76
C ASN A 129 -5.05 12.04 -9.18
N ILE A 130 -4.47 12.76 -10.13
CA ILE A 130 -4.25 12.30 -11.51
C ILE A 130 -2.80 11.79 -11.69
N GLY A 131 -1.86 12.22 -10.82
CA GLY A 131 -0.46 11.77 -10.85
C GLY A 131 -0.07 10.70 -9.80
N GLY A 132 1.04 9.99 -10.05
CA GLY A 132 1.66 9.07 -9.06
C GLY A 132 1.34 7.59 -9.31
N PHE A 133 1.89 7.05 -10.40
CA PHE A 133 1.56 5.75 -10.94
C PHE A 133 2.77 5.06 -11.61
N ASP A 134 2.68 3.78 -11.95
CA ASP A 134 3.82 2.92 -12.35
C ASP A 134 4.08 3.00 -13.85
N SER A 135 4.40 4.21 -14.34
CA SER A 135 4.53 4.54 -15.77
C SER A 135 3.27 4.20 -16.60
N ILE A 136 3.15 4.76 -17.82
CA ILE A 136 2.05 4.37 -18.71
C ILE A 136 2.46 3.05 -19.35
N LYS A 137 1.62 2.03 -19.22
CA LYS A 137 1.88 0.69 -19.71
C LYS A 137 0.96 0.36 -20.89
N ASP A 138 1.45 -0.54 -21.73
CA ASP A 138 0.63 -1.19 -22.75
C ASP A 138 -0.15 -2.34 -22.08
N PRO A 139 -1.48 -2.26 -21.96
CA PRO A 139 -2.27 -3.28 -21.28
C PRO A 139 -2.14 -4.65 -21.92
N GLU A 140 -1.99 -4.72 -23.26
CA GLU A 140 -1.85 -5.99 -23.99
C GLU A 140 -0.56 -6.72 -23.61
N LYS A 141 0.49 -5.96 -23.29
CA LYS A 141 1.80 -6.49 -22.87
C LYS A 141 1.96 -6.63 -21.36
N SER A 142 1.00 -6.11 -20.59
CA SER A 142 1.10 -5.96 -19.13
C SER A 142 -0.03 -6.66 -18.39
N GLY A 143 -0.67 -7.66 -19.01
CA GLY A 143 -1.73 -8.46 -18.38
C GLY A 143 -2.95 -7.63 -17.99
N GLY A 144 -3.27 -6.58 -18.76
CA GLY A 144 -4.38 -5.67 -18.51
C GLY A 144 -4.04 -4.46 -17.62
N ASP A 145 -2.82 -4.35 -17.06
CA ASP A 145 -2.40 -3.17 -16.30
C ASP A 145 -1.99 -2.04 -17.25
N ASP A 146 -2.79 -0.98 -17.33
CA ASP A 146 -2.49 0.27 -18.05
C ASP A 146 -1.50 1.17 -17.29
N GLY A 147 -1.17 0.80 -16.05
CA GLY A 147 -0.33 1.58 -15.17
C GLY A 147 -1.02 2.80 -14.56
N VAL A 148 -2.34 2.98 -14.73
CA VAL A 148 -3.14 4.15 -14.28
C VAL A 148 -4.32 3.72 -13.42
N THR A 149 -5.09 2.72 -13.87
CA THR A 149 -6.29 2.21 -13.21
C THR A 149 -5.96 1.75 -11.78
N GLY A 150 -6.83 2.13 -10.83
CA GLY A 150 -6.65 1.93 -9.39
C GLY A 150 -5.64 2.88 -8.72
N ARG A 151 -4.77 3.58 -9.46
CA ARG A 151 -3.71 4.42 -8.87
C ARG A 151 -4.10 5.88 -8.75
N ILE A 152 -5.05 6.32 -9.57
CA ILE A 152 -5.57 7.69 -9.64
C ILE A 152 -7.01 7.75 -9.12
N THR A 153 -7.49 8.95 -8.85
CA THR A 153 -8.91 9.22 -8.59
C THR A 153 -9.73 8.88 -9.83
N ASN A 154 -10.78 8.07 -9.66
CA ASN A 154 -11.67 7.65 -10.73
C ASN A 154 -12.35 8.87 -11.39
N PRO A 155 -12.24 9.10 -12.71
CA PRO A 155 -12.86 10.23 -13.39
C PRO A 155 -14.39 10.26 -13.23
N GLU A 156 -15.05 9.10 -13.12
CA GLU A 156 -16.50 9.02 -12.93
C GLU A 156 -16.92 9.41 -11.51
N PHE A 157 -16.04 9.22 -10.52
CA PHE A 157 -16.26 9.76 -9.17
C PHE A 157 -16.21 11.30 -9.21
N VAL A 158 -15.25 11.88 -9.94
CA VAL A 158 -15.18 13.34 -10.16
C VAL A 158 -16.39 13.85 -10.92
N ARG A 159 -16.90 13.10 -11.91
CA ARG A 159 -18.13 13.42 -12.64
C ARG A 159 -19.33 13.58 -11.70
N GLY A 160 -19.48 12.69 -10.72
CA GLY A 160 -20.55 12.81 -9.71
C GLY A 160 -20.48 14.11 -8.91
N ILE A 161 -19.27 14.55 -8.54
CA ILE A 161 -19.03 15.84 -7.87
C ILE A 161 -19.40 17.01 -8.79
N ILE A 162 -18.96 16.98 -10.06
CA ILE A 162 -19.30 18.02 -11.04
C ILE A 162 -20.82 18.17 -11.18
N ARG A 163 -21.55 17.06 -11.29
CA ARG A 163 -23.01 17.06 -11.44
C ARG A 163 -23.71 17.59 -10.20
N CYS A 164 -23.27 17.18 -8.99
CA CYS A 164 -23.73 17.77 -7.73
C CYS A 164 -23.56 19.31 -7.72
N LEU A 165 -22.37 19.81 -8.07
CA LEU A 165 -22.09 21.25 -8.10
C LEU A 165 -22.94 22.00 -9.14
N LYS A 166 -23.16 21.42 -10.32
CA LYS A 166 -24.03 22.00 -11.36
C LYS A 166 -25.49 22.04 -10.91
N GLU A 167 -25.97 21.00 -10.24
CA GLU A 167 -27.32 20.97 -9.67
C GLU A 167 -27.51 22.02 -8.57
N ARG A 168 -26.44 22.36 -7.84
CA ARG A 168 -26.39 23.51 -6.92
C ARG A 168 -26.27 24.87 -7.64
N GLY A 169 -26.15 24.88 -8.97
CA GLY A 169 -26.09 26.08 -9.81
C GLY A 169 -24.70 26.62 -10.08
N HIS A 170 -23.62 25.96 -9.64
CA HIS A 170 -22.26 26.42 -9.93
C HIS A 170 -21.96 26.33 -11.43
N THR A 171 -21.45 27.42 -11.99
CA THR A 171 -21.09 27.53 -13.41
C THR A 171 -19.58 27.60 -13.65
N LYS A 172 -18.80 27.94 -12.62
CA LYS A 172 -17.34 28.09 -12.68
C LYS A 172 -16.67 26.94 -11.94
N ILE A 173 -16.62 25.77 -12.56
CA ILE A 173 -16.01 24.56 -11.99
C ILE A 173 -14.75 24.24 -12.79
N THR A 174 -13.60 24.20 -12.12
CA THR A 174 -12.30 23.87 -12.74
C THR A 174 -11.75 22.59 -12.14
N ILE A 175 -11.37 21.64 -13.00
CA ILE A 175 -10.64 20.44 -12.57
C ILE A 175 -9.15 20.71 -12.76
N ALA A 176 -8.34 20.52 -11.73
CA ALA A 176 -6.90 20.76 -11.84
C ALA A 176 -6.07 19.86 -10.94
N ASP A 177 -4.96 19.33 -11.45
CA ASP A 177 -3.96 18.63 -10.65
C ASP A 177 -2.56 18.94 -11.19
N GLY A 178 -1.53 18.70 -10.39
CA GLY A 178 -0.15 18.95 -10.78
C GLY A 178 0.66 17.69 -11.08
N TRP A 179 1.28 17.69 -12.26
CA TRP A 179 2.15 16.64 -12.78
C TRP A 179 3.65 17.01 -12.79
N GLY A 180 4.54 16.06 -12.46
CA GLY A 180 5.98 16.36 -12.33
C GLY A 180 6.81 16.24 -13.60
N GLY A 181 6.20 15.84 -14.73
CA GLY A 181 6.90 15.52 -15.97
C GLY A 181 6.54 16.46 -17.13
N PRO A 182 6.93 16.12 -18.37
CA PRO A 182 6.69 16.97 -19.53
C PRO A 182 5.20 17.02 -19.92
N HIS A 183 4.80 18.12 -20.59
CA HIS A 183 3.41 18.34 -21.04
C HIS A 183 2.92 17.26 -22.02
N SER A 184 3.78 16.76 -22.91
CA SER A 184 3.42 15.64 -23.80
C SER A 184 2.99 14.37 -23.05
N TYR A 185 3.49 14.18 -21.82
CA TYR A 185 3.08 13.07 -20.98
C TYR A 185 1.76 13.34 -20.25
N TRP A 186 1.51 14.60 -19.85
CA TRP A 186 0.21 15.03 -19.32
C TRP A 186 -0.93 14.70 -20.29
N ASN A 187 -0.77 15.04 -21.58
CA ASN A 187 -1.79 14.78 -22.59
C ASN A 187 -2.12 13.28 -22.69
N LYS A 188 -1.10 12.42 -22.76
CA LYS A 188 -1.30 10.96 -22.76
C LYS A 188 -2.00 10.46 -21.51
N LEU A 189 -1.64 11.01 -20.36
CA LEU A 189 -2.22 10.62 -19.07
C LEU A 189 -3.71 10.98 -19.00
N VAL A 190 -4.11 12.20 -19.38
CA VAL A 190 -5.52 12.62 -19.33
C VAL A 190 -6.39 11.88 -20.35
N ASP A 191 -5.80 11.43 -21.46
CA ASP A 191 -6.47 10.58 -22.44
C ASP A 191 -6.72 9.17 -21.89
N ILE A 192 -5.66 8.49 -21.43
CA ILE A 192 -5.74 7.10 -20.94
C ILE A 192 -6.58 7.00 -19.67
N SER A 193 -6.45 7.99 -18.78
CA SER A 193 -7.25 8.04 -17.54
C SER A 193 -8.72 8.35 -17.76
N GLY A 194 -9.13 8.80 -18.95
CA GLY A 194 -10.50 9.19 -19.26
C GLY A 194 -10.89 10.60 -18.80
N TYR A 195 -9.99 11.36 -18.16
CA TYR A 195 -10.28 12.73 -17.72
C TYR A 195 -10.59 13.65 -18.89
N ALA A 196 -9.81 13.60 -19.98
CA ALA A 196 -10.04 14.47 -21.15
C ALA A 196 -11.43 14.27 -21.77
N LYS A 197 -11.88 13.01 -21.84
CA LYS A 197 -13.22 12.66 -22.30
C LYS A 197 -14.29 13.16 -21.34
N MET A 198 -14.16 12.84 -20.04
CA MET A 198 -15.14 13.22 -19.02
C MET A 198 -15.31 14.73 -18.92
N THR A 199 -14.22 15.50 -18.89
CA THR A 199 -14.30 16.97 -18.77
C THR A 199 -14.87 17.63 -20.01
N LYS A 200 -14.62 17.06 -21.21
CA LYS A 200 -15.26 17.51 -22.45
C LYS A 200 -16.77 17.27 -22.44
N GLU A 201 -17.22 16.09 -22.03
CA GLU A 201 -18.64 15.75 -21.93
C GLU A 201 -19.36 16.60 -20.88
N GLU A 202 -18.70 16.90 -19.77
CA GLU A 202 -19.23 17.76 -18.73
C GLU A 202 -19.02 19.27 -19.01
N GLY A 203 -18.30 19.65 -20.07
CA GLY A 203 -18.03 21.06 -20.38
C GLY A 203 -17.32 21.82 -19.27
N VAL A 204 -16.37 21.17 -18.58
CA VAL A 204 -15.55 21.79 -17.52
C VAL A 204 -14.07 21.85 -17.94
N PRO A 205 -13.34 22.93 -17.63
CA PRO A 205 -11.91 23.02 -17.91
C PRO A 205 -11.10 22.00 -17.10
N LEU A 206 -10.10 21.41 -17.77
CA LEU A 206 -9.08 20.54 -17.17
C LEU A 206 -7.72 21.24 -17.26
N VAL A 207 -7.15 21.58 -16.12
CA VAL A 207 -5.93 22.37 -16.00
C VAL A 207 -4.78 21.52 -15.48
N CYS A 208 -3.64 21.57 -16.17
CA CYS A 208 -2.38 21.10 -15.62
C CYS A 208 -1.79 22.20 -14.73
N MET A 209 -1.77 21.98 -13.41
CA MET A 209 -1.15 22.93 -12.49
C MET A 209 0.37 23.03 -12.69
N CYS A 210 0.99 22.12 -13.44
CA CYS A 210 2.44 22.09 -13.65
C CYS A 210 2.90 22.76 -14.93
N ASP A 211 2.11 23.71 -15.42
CA ASP A 211 2.53 24.60 -16.48
C ASP A 211 3.24 25.83 -15.89
N ASP A 212 4.52 26.02 -16.21
CA ASP A 212 5.27 27.22 -15.84
C ASP A 212 5.12 28.37 -16.86
N GLY A 213 4.11 28.30 -17.73
CA GLY A 213 3.86 29.24 -18.82
C GLY A 213 4.62 28.90 -20.10
N THR A 214 5.01 27.63 -20.29
CA THR A 214 5.74 27.16 -21.48
C THR A 214 4.84 26.47 -22.51
N PHE A 215 3.67 25.97 -22.10
CA PHE A 215 2.71 25.33 -23.00
C PHE A 215 1.36 26.06 -23.03
N ASP A 216 0.91 26.56 -21.87
CA ASP A 216 -0.25 27.45 -21.73
C ASP A 216 0.24 28.92 -21.71
N VAL A 217 0.54 29.43 -22.90
CA VAL A 217 1.11 30.78 -23.12
C VAL A 217 0.03 31.86 -23.29
N GLU A 218 -1.21 31.43 -23.53
CA GLU A 218 -2.38 32.28 -23.78
C GLU A 218 -3.28 32.34 -22.52
N GLY A 219 -4.19 33.32 -22.45
CA GLY A 219 -5.13 33.42 -21.33
C GLY A 219 -4.50 33.85 -19.99
N ASP A 220 -5.04 33.29 -18.90
CA ASP A 220 -4.78 33.70 -17.51
C ASP A 220 -3.64 32.93 -16.82
N ARG A 221 -3.01 31.97 -17.52
CA ARG A 221 -1.85 31.17 -17.09
C ARG A 221 -2.05 30.51 -15.72
N PRO A 222 -2.99 29.57 -15.60
CA PRO A 222 -3.43 29.02 -14.31
C PRO A 222 -2.34 28.24 -13.58
N GLY A 223 -1.35 27.68 -14.30
CA GLY A 223 -0.18 27.01 -13.72
C GLY A 223 0.92 27.94 -13.22
N LYS A 224 0.86 29.25 -13.52
CA LYS A 224 1.94 30.20 -13.21
C LYS A 224 2.33 30.12 -11.72
N PRO A 225 3.62 29.89 -11.39
CA PRO A 225 4.06 29.84 -10.00
C PRO A 225 3.86 31.18 -9.29
N MET A 226 3.15 31.15 -8.17
CA MET A 226 2.94 32.29 -7.27
C MET A 226 3.77 32.16 -6.01
N GLN A 227 4.39 33.26 -5.60
CA GLN A 227 5.19 33.32 -4.38
C GLN A 227 4.28 33.23 -3.15
N VAL A 228 4.69 32.43 -2.18
CA VAL A 228 4.09 32.37 -0.84
C VAL A 228 5.03 33.06 0.15
N SER A 229 4.60 34.17 0.73
CA SER A 229 5.38 34.88 1.75
C SER A 229 5.36 34.13 3.09
N GLY A 230 6.24 34.50 4.04
CA GLY A 230 6.21 33.95 5.40
C GLY A 230 6.65 32.49 5.53
N MET A 231 7.20 31.86 4.48
CA MET A 231 7.63 30.45 4.51
C MET A 231 9.04 30.22 5.08
N GLY A 232 9.81 31.27 5.35
CA GLY A 232 11.25 31.17 5.68
C GLY A 232 11.60 30.28 6.89
N ALA A 233 10.71 30.18 7.88
CA ALA A 233 10.92 29.33 9.07
C ALA A 233 10.40 27.88 8.92
N THR A 234 9.83 27.53 7.76
CA THR A 234 9.25 26.20 7.49
C THR A 234 10.28 25.25 6.89
N LYS A 235 9.91 23.98 6.68
CA LYS A 235 10.72 22.99 5.93
C LYS A 235 10.61 23.14 4.41
N VAL A 236 9.78 24.05 3.92
CA VAL A 236 9.61 24.40 2.50
C VAL A 236 9.72 25.92 2.29
N PRO A 237 10.87 26.54 2.61
CA PRO A 237 11.02 28.00 2.56
C PRO A 237 10.89 28.60 1.16
N THR A 238 11.03 27.77 0.12
CA THR A 238 10.96 28.13 -1.29
C THR A 238 9.63 27.73 -1.95
N LEU A 239 8.59 27.46 -1.15
CA LEU A 239 7.29 27.02 -1.65
C LEU A 239 6.69 28.07 -2.60
N LEU A 240 6.27 27.60 -3.77
CA LEU A 240 5.42 28.32 -4.69
C LEU A 240 4.12 27.51 -4.86
N LEU A 241 3.02 28.18 -5.20
CA LEU A 241 1.74 27.54 -5.51
C LEU A 241 1.26 27.94 -6.92
N PRO A 242 0.54 27.07 -7.65
CA PRO A 242 -0.09 27.42 -8.92
C PRO A 242 -1.08 28.57 -8.75
N LYS A 243 -1.09 29.52 -9.70
CA LYS A 243 -2.00 30.68 -9.70
C LYS A 243 -3.46 30.29 -9.52
N VAL A 244 -3.92 29.26 -10.21
CA VAL A 244 -5.31 28.79 -10.09
C VAL A 244 -5.66 28.41 -8.64
N LEU A 245 -4.76 27.74 -7.91
CA LEU A 245 -5.00 27.41 -6.51
C LEU A 245 -4.97 28.66 -5.64
N ALA A 246 -4.00 29.55 -5.87
CA ALA A 246 -3.85 30.81 -5.15
C ALA A 246 -5.13 31.66 -5.19
N GLU A 247 -5.74 31.77 -6.38
CA GLU A 247 -6.99 32.49 -6.59
C GLU A 247 -8.16 31.88 -5.81
N HIS A 248 -8.28 30.55 -5.82
CA HIS A 248 -9.33 29.86 -5.06
C HIS A 248 -9.11 29.95 -3.54
N MET A 249 -7.88 30.06 -3.06
CA MET A 249 -7.59 30.27 -1.63
C MET A 249 -8.07 31.63 -1.09
N SER A 250 -8.28 32.62 -1.98
CA SER A 250 -8.70 33.97 -1.60
C SER A 250 -10.20 34.19 -1.59
N GLY A 251 -10.99 33.33 -2.22
CA GLY A 251 -12.44 33.52 -2.31
C GLY A 251 -13.19 32.47 -3.12
N GLY A 252 -12.55 31.33 -3.41
CA GLY A 252 -13.17 30.19 -4.08
C GLY A 252 -13.60 29.10 -3.10
N LEU A 253 -14.10 28.01 -3.66
CA LEU A 253 -14.32 26.74 -2.97
C LEU A 253 -13.27 25.74 -3.46
N PHE A 254 -12.41 25.25 -2.57
CA PHE A 254 -11.38 24.28 -2.89
C PHE A 254 -11.77 22.88 -2.38
N ILE A 255 -12.09 21.99 -3.33
CA ILE A 255 -12.46 20.60 -3.09
C ILE A 255 -11.28 19.71 -3.47
N GLU A 256 -10.73 18.98 -2.50
CA GLU A 256 -9.72 17.96 -2.77
C GLU A 256 -10.38 16.59 -2.94
N VAL A 257 -9.96 15.81 -3.95
CA VAL A 257 -10.53 14.49 -4.25
C VAL A 257 -9.44 13.41 -4.36
N PRO A 258 -8.81 13.00 -3.24
CA PRO A 258 -7.71 12.04 -3.28
C PRO A 258 -8.18 10.64 -3.64
N LYS A 259 -7.28 9.83 -4.22
CA LYS A 259 -7.48 8.38 -4.30
C LYS A 259 -7.27 7.76 -2.91
N LEU A 260 -8.20 6.95 -2.41
CA LEU A 260 -8.04 6.19 -1.17
C LEU A 260 -7.09 5.01 -1.39
N LYS A 261 -5.80 5.17 -1.08
CA LYS A 261 -4.82 4.10 -1.29
C LYS A 261 -3.64 4.06 -0.31
N ALA A 262 -3.00 2.90 -0.20
CA ALA A 262 -1.67 2.74 0.40
C ALA A 262 -0.58 3.37 -0.50
N HIS A 263 0.55 3.75 0.08
CA HIS A 263 1.66 4.36 -0.66
C HIS A 263 3.01 4.20 0.04
N ARG A 264 3.99 3.56 -0.60
CA ARG A 264 5.26 3.19 0.03
C ARG A 264 6.14 4.36 0.52
N PHE A 265 5.91 5.59 0.09
CA PHE A 265 6.69 6.78 0.51
C PHE A 265 5.96 7.66 1.54
N SER A 266 4.77 7.25 1.99
CA SER A 266 3.98 8.03 2.96
C SER A 266 3.03 7.15 3.78
N VAL A 267 3.19 5.82 3.72
CA VAL A 267 2.28 4.77 4.22
C VAL A 267 0.95 4.73 3.49
N VAL A 268 0.28 5.88 3.37
CA VAL A 268 -0.98 6.07 2.66
C VAL A 268 -0.89 7.29 1.73
N SER A 269 -1.73 7.32 0.71
CA SER A 269 -2.01 8.49 -0.11
C SER A 269 -3.46 8.83 0.10
N LEU A 270 -3.71 9.90 0.85
CA LEU A 270 -5.03 10.45 1.18
C LEU A 270 -4.97 11.97 0.95
N GLY A 271 -5.73 12.80 1.67
CA GLY A 271 -5.73 14.26 1.54
C GLY A 271 -4.36 14.88 1.73
N LEU A 272 -3.74 14.70 2.90
CA LEU A 272 -2.47 15.36 3.23
C LEU A 272 -1.36 15.04 2.24
N LYS A 273 -1.33 13.78 1.75
CA LYS A 273 -0.34 13.34 0.76
C LYS A 273 -0.66 13.87 -0.63
N ASN A 274 -1.93 13.90 -1.01
CA ASN A 274 -2.36 14.34 -2.33
C ASN A 274 -1.98 15.80 -2.56
N MET A 275 -1.91 16.64 -1.51
CA MET A 275 -1.41 18.02 -1.58
C MET A 275 -0.02 18.18 -2.20
N GLN A 276 0.78 17.11 -2.35
CA GLN A 276 2.02 17.19 -3.13
C GLN A 276 1.79 17.59 -4.59
N GLY A 277 0.59 17.34 -5.14
CA GLY A 277 0.19 17.76 -6.48
C GLY A 277 0.27 19.26 -6.70
N VAL A 278 0.10 20.08 -5.66
CA VAL A 278 0.10 21.55 -5.80
C VAL A 278 1.48 22.18 -5.52
N VAL A 279 2.48 21.37 -5.20
CA VAL A 279 3.80 21.87 -4.77
C VAL A 279 4.63 22.30 -5.97
N MET A 280 5.11 23.54 -5.91
CA MET A 280 6.21 24.06 -6.74
C MET A 280 7.32 24.59 -5.84
N SER A 281 8.54 24.69 -6.38
CA SER A 281 9.67 25.24 -5.62
C SER A 281 10.54 26.16 -6.45
N SER A 282 10.97 27.28 -5.87
CA SER A 282 11.90 28.22 -6.48
C SER A 282 13.37 27.77 -6.43
N LEU A 283 13.66 26.55 -5.95
CA LEU A 283 15.03 26.02 -5.86
C LEU A 283 15.69 25.81 -7.24
N ALA A 284 14.91 25.48 -8.26
CA ALA A 284 15.39 25.29 -9.62
C ALA A 284 14.26 25.44 -10.63
N SER A 285 14.62 25.71 -11.88
CA SER A 285 13.70 25.77 -13.02
C SER A 285 13.65 24.43 -13.77
N PRO A 286 12.47 23.98 -14.24
CA PRO A 286 11.17 24.59 -14.00
C PRO A 286 10.63 24.23 -12.61
N ALA A 287 9.90 25.17 -11.98
CA ALA A 287 9.52 25.08 -10.57
C ALA A 287 8.63 23.85 -10.25
N HIS A 288 7.78 23.45 -11.20
CA HIS A 288 6.87 22.31 -11.05
C HIS A 288 7.59 20.95 -11.02
N ARG A 289 8.78 20.83 -11.63
CA ARG A 289 9.58 19.59 -11.61
C ARG A 289 10.28 19.35 -10.28
N GLN A 290 10.20 20.28 -9.35
CA GLN A 290 10.91 20.17 -8.08
C GLN A 290 10.11 19.44 -7.00
N LYS A 291 8.86 19.03 -7.26
CA LYS A 291 8.01 18.37 -6.25
C LYS A 291 8.55 17.03 -5.72
N TRP A 292 9.44 16.34 -6.46
CA TRP A 292 10.11 15.13 -5.98
C TRP A 292 11.05 15.43 -4.81
N ARG A 293 11.55 16.67 -4.67
CA ARG A 293 12.41 17.10 -3.57
C ARG A 293 11.73 17.06 -2.21
N MET A 294 10.40 16.95 -2.17
CA MET A 294 9.68 16.67 -0.93
C MET A 294 10.16 15.35 -0.30
N HIS A 295 10.65 14.42 -1.13
CA HIS A 295 11.23 13.13 -0.75
C HIS A 295 12.77 13.10 -0.88
N ALA A 296 13.48 14.24 -0.82
CA ALA A 296 14.91 14.30 -1.10
C ALA A 296 15.75 13.26 -0.31
N GLU A 297 15.43 13.05 0.96
CA GLU A 297 16.15 12.15 1.86
C GLU A 297 15.88 10.66 1.58
N LEU A 298 14.87 10.32 0.78
CA LEU A 298 14.70 8.94 0.32
C LEU A 298 15.82 8.53 -0.64
N LYS A 299 16.51 9.48 -1.28
CA LYS A 299 17.60 9.18 -2.21
C LYS A 299 18.76 8.47 -1.51
N ASP A 300 19.20 8.97 -0.35
CA ASP A 300 20.32 8.38 0.38
C ASP A 300 20.00 6.94 0.81
N TYR A 301 18.77 6.71 1.27
CA TYR A 301 18.26 5.38 1.57
C TYR A 301 18.24 4.47 0.33
N LEU A 302 17.75 4.96 -0.81
CA LEU A 302 17.68 4.21 -2.06
C LEU A 302 19.07 3.81 -2.58
N ASP A 303 20.01 4.73 -2.55
CA ASP A 303 21.39 4.50 -2.98
C ASP A 303 22.06 3.46 -2.08
N GLY A 304 21.90 3.59 -0.76
CA GLY A 304 22.40 2.63 0.23
C GLY A 304 21.81 1.23 0.00
N LYS A 305 20.48 1.13 -0.13
CA LYS A 305 19.79 -0.14 -0.39
C LYS A 305 20.29 -0.80 -1.67
N SER A 306 20.50 -0.03 -2.73
CA SER A 306 21.01 -0.53 -4.03
C SER A 306 22.44 -1.07 -3.91
N ALA A 307 23.22 -0.54 -2.97
CA ALA A 307 24.55 -1.03 -2.61
C ALA A 307 24.53 -2.19 -1.58
N GLY A 308 23.35 -2.72 -1.22
CA GLY A 308 23.20 -3.80 -0.25
C GLY A 308 23.26 -3.35 1.22
N ASN A 309 23.30 -2.05 1.49
CA ASN A 309 23.28 -1.48 2.84
C ASN A 309 21.89 -0.94 3.17
N GLU A 310 21.13 -1.67 3.97
CA GLU A 310 19.79 -1.25 4.38
C GLU A 310 19.82 -0.45 5.69
N ASP A 311 19.38 0.80 5.63
CA ASP A 311 19.20 1.65 6.81
C ASP A 311 17.72 1.98 7.03
N ARG A 312 17.05 1.19 7.87
CA ARG A 312 15.64 1.43 8.22
C ARG A 312 15.44 2.76 8.94
N ALA A 313 16.39 3.19 9.77
CA ALA A 313 16.28 4.45 10.50
C ALA A 313 16.34 5.65 9.54
N ALA A 314 17.19 5.60 8.52
CA ALA A 314 17.22 6.60 7.45
C ALA A 314 15.91 6.67 6.68
N TYR A 315 15.29 5.52 6.36
CA TYR A 315 13.98 5.49 5.71
C TYR A 315 12.89 6.15 6.57
N VAL A 316 12.79 5.79 7.86
CA VAL A 316 11.80 6.40 8.77
C VAL A 316 12.02 7.90 8.92
N LYS A 317 13.27 8.33 9.12
CA LYS A 317 13.64 9.75 9.18
C LYS A 317 13.25 10.51 7.90
N ALA A 318 13.38 9.89 6.73
CA ALA A 318 12.96 10.49 5.48
C ALA A 318 11.43 10.66 5.40
N LEU A 319 10.65 9.71 5.96
CA LEU A 319 9.20 9.86 6.09
C LEU A 319 8.81 11.01 7.04
N ASP A 320 9.53 11.19 8.15
CA ASP A 320 9.30 12.29 9.09
C ASP A 320 9.56 13.66 8.46
N LEU A 321 10.66 13.79 7.72
CA LEU A 321 10.98 15.03 7.01
C LEU A 321 9.98 15.30 5.89
N PHE A 322 9.57 14.27 5.16
CA PHE A 322 8.50 14.37 4.19
C PHE A 322 7.18 14.84 4.85
N ALA A 323 6.81 14.25 5.99
CA ALA A 323 5.64 14.64 6.76
C ALA A 323 5.68 16.11 7.15
N ALA A 324 6.81 16.58 7.71
CA ALA A 324 6.97 17.98 8.11
C ALA A 324 6.76 18.96 6.94
N ARG A 325 7.31 18.65 5.76
CA ARG A 325 7.14 19.48 4.56
C ARG A 325 5.70 19.49 4.07
N MET A 326 5.03 18.33 4.06
CA MET A 326 3.64 18.26 3.60
C MET A 326 2.66 18.95 4.55
N VAL A 327 2.94 18.91 5.86
CA VAL A 327 2.18 19.68 6.84
C VAL A 327 2.37 21.17 6.60
N ASP A 328 3.60 21.66 6.36
CA ASP A 328 3.86 23.06 6.01
C ASP A 328 3.09 23.51 4.75
N VAL A 329 3.01 22.65 3.73
CA VAL A 329 2.22 22.91 2.51
C VAL A 329 0.73 23.01 2.85
N SER A 330 0.22 22.07 3.64
CA SER A 330 -1.20 22.01 4.00
C SER A 330 -1.63 23.18 4.88
N GLU A 331 -0.75 23.74 5.70
CA GLU A 331 -1.05 24.97 6.46
C GLU A 331 -1.38 26.15 5.54
N VAL A 332 -0.80 26.22 4.34
CA VAL A 332 -1.07 27.28 3.37
C VAL A 332 -2.21 26.90 2.42
N ALA A 333 -2.15 25.70 1.85
CA ALA A 333 -3.03 25.21 0.80
C ALA A 333 -4.12 24.27 1.34
N MET A 334 -4.82 24.68 2.41
CA MET A 334 -5.81 23.81 3.06
C MET A 334 -7.12 23.73 2.24
N PRO A 335 -7.60 22.54 1.85
CA PRO A 335 -8.91 22.39 1.20
C PRO A 335 -10.06 22.71 2.14
N ASP A 336 -11.15 23.22 1.57
CA ASP A 336 -12.40 23.44 2.30
C ASP A 336 -13.08 22.12 2.66
N VAL A 337 -12.92 21.12 1.79
CA VAL A 337 -13.47 19.77 1.94
C VAL A 337 -12.61 18.76 1.19
N VAL A 338 -12.52 17.54 1.74
CA VAL A 338 -11.80 16.40 1.16
C VAL A 338 -12.80 15.28 0.88
N LEU A 339 -12.73 14.68 -0.30
CA LEU A 339 -13.57 13.56 -0.76
C LEU A 339 -12.68 12.41 -1.24
N LEU A 340 -12.45 11.41 -0.41
CA LEU A 340 -11.66 10.23 -0.75
C LEU A 340 -12.44 9.31 -1.69
N ASP A 341 -11.86 9.04 -2.85
CA ASP A 341 -12.36 8.04 -3.81
C ASP A 341 -11.87 6.63 -3.45
N GLY A 342 -12.75 5.80 -2.94
CA GLY A 342 -12.54 4.38 -2.69
C GLY A 342 -13.29 3.47 -3.68
N THR A 343 -13.33 3.80 -4.98
CA THR A 343 -14.05 3.03 -6.01
C THR A 343 -13.14 2.30 -7.04
N PRO A 344 -12.41 1.24 -6.65
CA PRO A 344 -12.19 0.72 -5.29
C PRO A 344 -11.03 1.44 -4.58
N ALA A 345 -10.96 1.32 -3.26
CA ALA A 345 -9.77 1.67 -2.48
C ALA A 345 -8.66 0.64 -2.73
N MET A 346 -7.39 1.04 -2.58
CA MET A 346 -6.26 0.18 -2.95
C MET A 346 -5.20 0.04 -1.86
N GLN A 347 -4.83 -1.18 -1.51
CA GLN A 347 -3.64 -1.49 -0.71
C GLN A 347 -2.43 -1.85 -1.58
N GLY A 348 -1.29 -2.10 -0.92
CA GLY A 348 -0.05 -2.49 -1.54
C GLY A 348 1.02 -1.42 -1.39
N ASP A 349 1.67 -1.05 -2.49
CA ASP A 349 2.75 -0.07 -2.47
C ASP A 349 2.41 1.27 -3.14
N GLY A 350 1.20 1.35 -3.72
CA GLY A 350 0.68 2.53 -4.41
C GLY A 350 1.12 2.66 -5.88
N PHE A 351 1.93 1.72 -6.39
CA PHE A 351 2.49 1.72 -7.74
C PHE A 351 2.40 0.34 -8.41
N GLN A 352 3.10 -0.67 -7.91
CA GLN A 352 3.29 -1.97 -8.56
C GLN A 352 2.36 -3.02 -7.95
N MET A 353 2.36 -3.11 -6.62
CA MET A 353 1.41 -3.93 -5.89
C MET A 353 0.15 -3.12 -5.61
N MET A 354 -0.96 -3.60 -6.17
CA MET A 354 -2.28 -2.98 -6.08
C MET A 354 -3.28 -4.07 -5.68
N VAL A 355 -3.87 -3.94 -4.50
CA VAL A 355 -4.87 -4.88 -3.98
C VAL A 355 -6.16 -4.11 -3.69
N PRO A 356 -7.25 -4.33 -4.46
CA PRO A 356 -8.50 -3.64 -4.22
C PRO A 356 -9.14 -4.08 -2.89
N ILE A 357 -9.85 -3.15 -2.24
CA ILE A 357 -10.61 -3.40 -1.01
C ILE A 357 -12.10 -3.18 -1.27
N GLU A 358 -12.91 -4.09 -0.74
CA GLU A 358 -14.37 -3.95 -0.64
C GLU A 358 -14.81 -3.59 0.80
N PRO A 359 -15.95 -2.90 0.99
CA PRO A 359 -16.80 -2.37 -0.08
C PRO A 359 -16.19 -1.15 -0.77
N LYS A 360 -16.57 -0.88 -2.02
CA LYS A 360 -16.35 0.44 -2.62
C LYS A 360 -17.03 1.52 -1.78
N ILE A 361 -16.28 2.59 -1.50
CA ILE A 361 -16.66 3.59 -0.49
C ILE A 361 -16.23 5.00 -0.92
N GLY A 362 -16.96 6.00 -0.46
CA GLY A 362 -16.57 7.40 -0.48
C GLY A 362 -16.49 7.92 0.95
N ILE A 363 -15.38 8.56 1.32
CA ILE A 363 -15.18 9.12 2.68
C ILE A 363 -14.91 10.61 2.53
N GLY A 364 -15.65 11.47 3.22
CA GLY A 364 -15.51 12.91 3.06
C GLY A 364 -15.75 13.71 4.32
N GLY A 365 -15.22 14.94 4.33
CA GLY A 365 -15.35 15.87 5.45
C GLY A 365 -14.51 17.13 5.28
N THR A 366 -14.74 18.12 6.15
CA THR A 366 -14.09 19.43 6.11
C THR A 366 -12.77 19.49 6.88
N ASN A 367 -12.53 18.54 7.79
CA ASN A 367 -11.28 18.39 8.52
C ASN A 367 -10.40 17.33 7.88
N ILE A 368 -9.41 17.75 7.09
CA ILE A 368 -8.50 16.87 6.35
C ILE A 368 -7.82 15.81 7.23
N VAL A 369 -7.47 16.14 8.47
CA VAL A 369 -6.76 15.20 9.36
C VAL A 369 -7.69 14.08 9.81
N ARG A 370 -8.96 14.40 10.09
CA ARG A 370 -9.96 13.38 10.45
C ARG A 370 -10.37 12.53 9.24
N VAL A 371 -10.45 13.13 8.05
CA VAL A 371 -10.70 12.39 6.81
C VAL A 371 -9.55 11.43 6.52
N ASP A 372 -8.30 11.87 6.69
CA ASP A 372 -7.12 11.01 6.53
C ASP A 372 -7.06 9.91 7.60
N GLN A 373 -7.45 10.20 8.84
CA GLN A 373 -7.60 9.19 9.88
C GLN A 373 -8.63 8.12 9.47
N ALA A 374 -9.82 8.53 9.01
CA ALA A 374 -10.85 7.60 8.55
C ALA A 374 -10.39 6.78 7.34
N GLY A 375 -9.71 7.40 6.37
CA GLY A 375 -9.10 6.69 5.25
C GLY A 375 -8.03 5.68 5.70
N ALA A 376 -7.18 6.04 6.67
CA ALA A 376 -6.19 5.14 7.24
C ALA A 376 -6.85 3.98 8.03
N MET A 377 -7.94 4.22 8.75
CA MET A 377 -8.74 3.18 9.40
C MET A 377 -9.29 2.19 8.37
N PHE A 378 -9.93 2.69 7.31
CA PHE A 378 -10.47 1.85 6.24
C PHE A 378 -9.38 1.05 5.51
N LEU A 379 -8.17 1.60 5.36
CA LEU A 379 -7.03 0.88 4.79
C LEU A 379 -6.43 -0.15 5.77
N GLY A 380 -6.77 -0.15 7.06
CA GLY A 380 -6.09 -0.96 8.09
C GLY A 380 -4.73 -0.39 8.53
N ALA A 381 -4.44 0.86 8.18
CA ALA A 381 -3.19 1.57 8.44
C ALA A 381 -3.25 2.48 9.67
N TRP A 382 -4.32 2.40 10.48
CA TRP A 382 -4.51 3.18 11.71
C TRP A 382 -4.29 2.31 12.96
N ASP A 383 -3.63 2.86 13.99
CA ASP A 383 -3.31 2.19 15.26
C ASP A 383 -2.75 0.76 15.07
N ASN A 384 -1.81 0.62 14.13
CA ASN A 384 -1.31 -0.66 13.68
C ASN A 384 0.09 -0.94 14.28
N GLU A 385 0.15 -1.89 15.22
CA GLU A 385 1.39 -2.27 15.91
C GLU A 385 2.48 -2.80 14.96
N LYS A 386 2.09 -3.49 13.88
CA LYS A 386 3.07 -4.01 12.92
C LYS A 386 3.65 -2.91 12.04
N LEU A 387 2.85 -1.87 11.73
CA LEU A 387 3.40 -0.65 11.13
C LEU A 387 4.39 0.01 12.09
N ALA A 388 4.08 0.11 13.39
CA ALA A 388 4.98 0.70 14.36
C ALA A 388 6.33 -0.02 14.43
N LEU A 389 6.37 -1.35 14.36
CA LEU A 389 7.62 -2.11 14.29
C LEU A 389 8.46 -1.79 13.04
N GLY A 390 7.80 -1.55 11.90
CA GLY A 390 8.46 -1.19 10.64
C GLY A 390 8.84 0.29 10.53
N LEU A 391 8.14 1.15 11.27
CA LEU A 391 8.20 2.61 11.17
C LEU A 391 8.70 3.29 12.44
N GLY A 392 9.56 2.64 13.22
CA GLY A 392 10.21 3.28 14.37
C GLY A 392 9.24 3.79 15.46
N GLY A 393 8.07 3.14 15.60
CA GLY A 393 7.04 3.48 16.58
C GLY A 393 5.80 4.16 16.01
N HIS A 394 5.81 4.62 14.76
CA HIS A 394 4.62 5.22 14.13
C HIS A 394 3.54 4.16 13.87
N LYS A 395 2.40 4.29 14.55
CA LYS A 395 1.28 3.35 14.41
C LYS A 395 0.41 3.63 13.20
N THR A 396 0.68 4.72 12.49
CA THR A 396 0.07 5.07 11.21
C THR A 396 1.07 5.86 10.37
N SER A 397 0.60 6.58 9.34
CA SER A 397 1.44 7.51 8.60
C SER A 397 1.98 8.62 9.52
N PRO A 398 3.30 8.86 9.58
CA PRO A 398 3.88 10.00 10.31
C PRO A 398 3.25 11.34 9.89
N LEU A 399 2.75 11.41 8.66
CA LEU A 399 2.04 12.58 8.13
C LEU A 399 0.75 12.89 8.92
N ILE A 400 -0.05 11.88 9.25
CA ILE A 400 -1.31 12.06 9.99
C ILE A 400 -1.01 12.44 11.45
N GLU A 401 -0.06 11.74 12.08
CA GLU A 401 0.34 12.02 13.47
C GLU A 401 0.87 13.44 13.65
N LEU A 402 1.76 13.87 12.74
CA LEU A 402 2.32 15.23 12.78
C LEU A 402 1.27 16.29 12.47
N ALA A 403 0.40 16.07 11.47
CA ALA A 403 -0.66 17.01 11.13
C ALA A 403 -1.63 17.21 12.30
N ALA A 404 -2.04 16.13 12.96
CA ALA A 404 -2.93 16.22 14.12
C ALA A 404 -2.31 17.02 15.27
N LYS A 405 -1.05 16.74 15.60
CA LYS A 405 -0.31 17.49 16.63
C LYS A 405 -0.19 18.97 16.26
N ARG A 406 0.20 19.26 15.02
CA ARG A 406 0.47 20.63 14.57
C ARG A 406 -0.81 21.46 14.40
N PHE A 407 -1.90 20.83 13.95
CA PHE A 407 -3.19 21.50 13.77
C PHE A 407 -4.03 21.53 15.05
N GLY A 408 -3.62 20.81 16.10
CA GLY A 408 -4.35 20.73 17.36
C GLY A 408 -5.65 19.93 17.24
N VAL A 409 -5.65 18.89 16.40
CA VAL A 409 -6.81 18.01 16.19
C VAL A 409 -6.71 16.81 17.15
N ASP A 410 -7.70 16.69 18.03
CA ASP A 410 -7.86 15.55 18.91
C ASP A 410 -8.52 14.38 18.16
N LEU A 411 -7.69 13.44 17.70
CA LEU A 411 -8.11 12.29 16.89
C LEU A 411 -8.94 11.26 17.68
N SER A 412 -8.97 11.34 19.02
CA SER A 412 -9.83 10.48 19.84
C SER A 412 -11.31 10.87 19.75
N LYS A 413 -11.59 12.09 19.29
CA LYS A 413 -12.95 12.67 19.16
C LYS A 413 -13.51 12.60 17.74
N THR A 414 -12.81 11.92 16.82
CA THR A 414 -13.27 11.81 15.44
C THR A 414 -14.57 11.01 15.37
N ARG A 415 -15.64 11.66 14.89
CA ARG A 415 -16.92 11.02 14.61
C ARG A 415 -16.97 10.59 13.15
N ILE A 416 -17.38 9.36 12.88
CA ILE A 416 -17.61 8.82 11.53
C ILE A 416 -19.07 8.42 11.43
N GLU A 417 -19.77 8.97 10.44
CA GLU A 417 -21.21 8.78 10.21
C GLU A 417 -21.45 8.31 8.77
N GLY A 418 -22.71 7.94 8.45
CA GLY A 418 -23.09 7.40 7.14
C GLY A 418 -23.20 5.88 7.10
N ASP A 419 -23.75 5.35 6.00
CA ASP A 419 -24.09 3.93 5.85
C ASP A 419 -22.87 2.99 5.78
N ALA A 420 -21.67 3.53 5.54
CA ALA A 420 -20.42 2.78 5.54
C ALA A 420 -19.52 3.07 6.75
N SER A 421 -20.01 3.81 7.75
CA SER A 421 -19.26 4.10 8.99
C SER A 421 -18.74 2.83 9.68
N ALA A 422 -19.58 1.79 9.77
CA ALA A 422 -19.18 0.49 10.32
C ALA A 422 -18.04 -0.16 9.52
N ALA A 423 -18.05 -0.03 8.19
CA ALA A 423 -17.01 -0.59 7.33
C ALA A 423 -15.66 0.13 7.48
N VAL A 424 -15.67 1.44 7.81
CA VAL A 424 -14.47 2.21 8.14
C VAL A 424 -13.88 1.81 9.49
N LEU A 425 -14.74 1.60 10.49
CA LEU A 425 -14.33 1.19 11.83
C LEU A 425 -13.93 -0.29 11.90
N GLU A 426 -14.30 -1.08 10.89
CA GLU A 426 -13.94 -2.48 10.78
C GLU A 426 -12.42 -2.63 10.68
N PRO A 427 -11.77 -3.34 11.62
CA PRO A 427 -10.36 -3.66 11.55
C PRO A 427 -10.05 -4.51 10.31
N ARG A 428 -9.14 -4.05 9.47
CA ARG A 428 -8.80 -4.71 8.21
C ARG A 428 -7.34 -5.13 8.13
N ALA A 429 -7.14 -6.30 7.52
CA ALA A 429 -5.91 -6.70 6.86
C ALA A 429 -5.28 -5.50 6.11
N PHE A 430 -4.04 -5.12 6.41
CA PHE A 430 -3.30 -4.08 5.67
C PHE A 430 -2.14 -4.71 4.89
N VAL A 431 -2.28 -4.74 3.58
CA VAL A 431 -1.17 -5.05 2.68
C VAL A 431 -0.37 -3.76 2.45
N PHE A 432 0.87 -3.74 2.90
CA PHE A 432 1.79 -2.63 2.71
C PHE A 432 3.15 -3.13 2.30
N LYS A 433 3.69 -2.63 1.20
CA LYS A 433 5.06 -2.92 0.79
C LYS A 433 5.89 -1.65 0.83
N ALA A 434 6.79 -1.58 1.80
CA ALA A 434 7.65 -0.44 2.01
C ALA A 434 8.86 -0.44 1.08
N MET A 435 9.69 0.59 1.18
CA MET A 435 11.00 0.59 0.54
C MET A 435 12.03 -0.21 1.33
N ALA A 436 11.92 -0.27 2.66
CA ALA A 436 12.63 -1.25 3.46
C ALA A 436 12.02 -2.65 3.27
N PRO A 437 12.75 -3.75 3.51
CA PRO A 437 12.20 -5.10 3.66
C PRO A 437 11.36 -5.23 4.93
N PHE A 438 10.47 -4.27 5.12
CA PHE A 438 9.28 -4.43 5.91
C PHE A 438 8.12 -4.45 4.91
N GLN A 439 7.40 -5.55 4.94
CA GLN A 439 6.18 -5.71 4.19
C GLN A 439 5.14 -6.26 5.17
N LEU A 440 3.95 -5.69 5.12
CA LEU A 440 2.77 -6.25 5.71
C LEU A 440 1.95 -6.88 4.59
N THR A 441 1.47 -8.08 4.81
CA THR A 441 0.52 -8.76 3.92
C THR A 441 -0.85 -8.81 4.57
N ALA A 442 -1.88 -9.24 3.85
CA ALA A 442 -3.23 -9.33 4.42
C ALA A 442 -3.29 -10.30 5.61
N LYS A 443 -2.33 -11.23 5.70
CA LYS A 443 -2.16 -12.16 6.82
C LYS A 443 -1.55 -11.50 8.07
N ASP A 444 -1.07 -10.27 7.94
CA ASP A 444 -0.33 -9.57 8.98
C ASP A 444 -1.19 -8.67 9.88
N VAL A 445 -2.43 -8.30 9.56
CA VAL A 445 -3.23 -7.46 10.49
C VAL A 445 -4.32 -8.27 11.20
N PRO A 446 -4.40 -8.20 12.54
CA PRO A 446 -5.43 -8.91 13.30
C PRO A 446 -6.82 -8.29 13.08
N LYS A 447 -7.85 -9.12 12.89
CA LYS A 447 -9.26 -8.71 12.99
C LYS A 447 -9.67 -8.57 14.46
N LYS A 448 -10.32 -7.47 14.85
CA LYS A 448 -10.87 -7.22 16.21
C LYS A 448 -12.31 -7.82 16.33
N PRO A 449 -12.88 -7.98 17.54
CA PRO A 449 -13.74 -9.11 17.90
C PRO A 449 -15.22 -8.70 17.94
N GLY A 450 -16.08 -9.40 17.21
CA GLY A 450 -17.52 -9.20 17.32
C GLY A 450 -18.26 -9.37 16.00
N SER A 451 -18.22 -10.56 15.42
CA SER A 451 -19.26 -11.07 14.52
C SER A 451 -19.10 -12.58 14.50
N THR A 452 -20.08 -13.25 15.08
CA THR A 452 -20.17 -14.69 15.24
C THR A 452 -20.43 -15.35 13.89
N THR A 453 -19.36 -15.71 13.21
CA THR A 453 -19.23 -16.98 12.52
C THR A 453 -17.89 -17.58 12.94
N THR A 454 -17.97 -18.72 13.59
CA THR A 454 -16.90 -19.45 14.27
C THR A 454 -15.62 -19.56 13.43
N SER A 455 -14.66 -18.66 13.68
CA SER A 455 -13.24 -18.88 13.41
C SER A 455 -12.42 -17.93 14.27
N SER A 456 -12.14 -18.34 15.51
CA SER A 456 -11.14 -17.71 16.38
C SER A 456 -9.73 -18.22 16.03
N PRO A 457 -8.69 -17.62 16.62
CA PRO A 457 -7.61 -16.89 15.95
C PRO A 457 -6.52 -17.81 15.37
N ALA A 458 -5.77 -17.37 14.35
CA ALA A 458 -4.47 -17.99 14.08
C ALA A 458 -3.49 -17.54 15.19
N GLY A 459 -3.48 -18.28 16.29
CA GLY A 459 -2.23 -18.57 16.99
C GLY A 459 -1.22 -19.18 16.01
N ALA A 460 0.01 -19.43 16.46
CA ALA A 460 0.88 -20.33 15.71
C ALA A 460 0.05 -21.56 15.28
N ALA A 461 0.10 -21.94 14.00
CA ALA A 461 -0.68 -23.08 13.50
C ALA A 461 -0.54 -24.23 14.50
N THR A 462 -1.66 -24.69 15.06
CA THR A 462 -1.64 -25.64 16.18
C THR A 462 -2.11 -27.00 15.68
N ALA A 463 -1.28 -28.01 15.88
CA ALA A 463 -1.64 -29.40 15.72
C ALA A 463 -1.75 -30.03 17.11
N LYS A 464 -2.51 -31.12 17.21
CA LYS A 464 -2.65 -31.85 18.47
C LYS A 464 -2.23 -33.29 18.28
N ALA A 465 -1.40 -33.78 19.20
CA ALA A 465 -1.12 -35.20 19.34
C ALA A 465 -2.08 -35.78 20.36
N ALA A 466 -3.00 -36.64 19.93
CA ALA A 466 -3.90 -37.34 20.85
C ALA A 466 -3.17 -38.50 21.53
N ALA A 467 -3.54 -38.82 22.78
CA ALA A 467 -2.94 -39.94 23.48
C ALA A 467 -3.26 -41.28 22.79
N LEU A 468 -2.24 -42.10 22.55
CA LEU A 468 -2.38 -43.46 22.02
C LEU A 468 -3.13 -44.37 23.01
N GLY A 469 -2.91 -44.18 24.31
CA GLY A 469 -3.47 -45.04 25.36
C GLY A 469 -2.76 -46.40 25.43
N ALA A 470 -3.52 -47.46 25.70
CA ALA A 470 -3.01 -48.84 25.78
C ALA A 470 -2.99 -49.56 24.41
N GLU A 471 -3.38 -48.88 23.34
CA GLU A 471 -3.42 -49.44 21.99
C GLU A 471 -2.01 -49.62 21.41
N LYS A 472 -1.90 -50.54 20.45
CA LYS A 472 -0.69 -50.76 19.66
C LYS A 472 -1.00 -50.41 18.22
N LEU A 473 -0.12 -49.64 17.58
CA LEU A 473 -0.21 -49.31 16.16
C LEU A 473 0.58 -50.32 15.32
N VAL A 474 0.02 -50.68 14.17
CA VAL A 474 0.72 -51.41 13.12
C VAL A 474 1.01 -50.41 12.00
N LEU A 475 2.27 -50.01 11.85
CA LEU A 475 2.65 -49.03 10.83
C LEU A 475 2.71 -49.73 9.46
N ASP A 476 1.60 -49.78 8.74
CA ASP A 476 1.48 -50.41 7.41
C ASP A 476 0.88 -49.48 6.33
N GLY A 477 0.61 -48.23 6.69
CA GLY A 477 -0.02 -47.22 5.85
C GLY A 477 -1.55 -47.37 5.74
N VAL A 478 -2.19 -48.12 6.63
CA VAL A 478 -3.64 -48.22 6.76
C VAL A 478 -4.07 -47.61 8.08
N LEU A 479 -4.87 -46.54 8.04
CA LEU A 479 -5.30 -45.82 9.25
C LEU A 479 -6.58 -46.42 9.84
N ASP A 480 -6.62 -47.73 10.08
CA ASP A 480 -7.81 -48.43 10.58
C ASP A 480 -7.84 -48.62 12.10
N GLU A 481 -6.75 -48.30 12.81
CA GLU A 481 -6.75 -48.34 14.26
C GLU A 481 -7.65 -47.24 14.87
N PRO A 482 -8.40 -47.56 15.95
CA PRO A 482 -9.28 -46.59 16.61
C PRO A 482 -8.54 -45.33 17.09
N ALA A 483 -7.27 -45.44 17.47
CA ALA A 483 -6.43 -44.30 17.84
C ALA A 483 -6.35 -43.23 16.73
N TRP A 484 -6.17 -43.63 15.47
CA TRP A 484 -6.12 -42.66 14.36
C TRP A 484 -7.43 -41.93 14.16
N SER A 485 -8.57 -42.58 14.42
CA SER A 485 -9.88 -41.94 14.37
C SER A 485 -10.10 -40.91 15.48
N ARG A 486 -9.40 -41.04 16.62
CA ARG A 486 -9.45 -40.05 17.72
C ARG A 486 -8.57 -38.83 17.47
N ALA A 487 -7.48 -38.99 16.72
CA ALA A 487 -6.57 -37.90 16.43
C ALA A 487 -7.23 -36.86 15.51
N THR A 488 -7.25 -35.60 15.95
CA THR A 488 -7.78 -34.50 15.13
C THR A 488 -6.80 -34.19 13.99
N PRO A 489 -7.21 -34.30 12.71
CA PRO A 489 -6.33 -34.02 11.61
C PRO A 489 -6.08 -32.51 11.44
N ILE A 490 -4.86 -32.16 11.05
CA ILE A 490 -4.58 -30.91 10.35
C ILE A 490 -4.64 -31.15 8.84
N GLU A 491 -5.04 -30.16 8.07
CA GLU A 491 -5.11 -30.24 6.62
C GLU A 491 -4.55 -28.97 5.98
N PHE A 492 -3.78 -29.13 4.90
CA PHE A 492 -3.23 -28.00 4.16
C PHE A 492 -3.16 -28.29 2.66
N SER A 493 -3.40 -27.24 1.88
CA SER A 493 -3.25 -27.21 0.43
C SER A 493 -2.47 -25.96 -0.01
N THR A 494 -1.57 -25.46 0.83
CA THR A 494 -0.78 -24.25 0.57
C THR A 494 0.68 -24.54 0.27
N ASP A 495 1.29 -23.74 -0.61
CA ASP A 495 2.73 -23.76 -0.86
C ASP A 495 3.52 -23.03 0.25
N TRP A 496 4.86 -23.07 0.19
CA TRP A 496 5.76 -22.38 1.12
C TRP A 496 5.55 -20.86 1.17
N LYS A 497 5.01 -20.24 0.11
CA LYS A 497 4.60 -18.82 0.07
C LYS A 497 3.17 -18.59 0.59
N GLY A 498 2.50 -19.65 1.02
CA GLY A 498 1.13 -19.63 1.52
C GLY A 498 0.10 -19.37 0.43
N ARG A 499 0.40 -19.65 -0.83
CA ARG A 499 -0.53 -19.64 -1.96
C ARG A 499 -1.30 -20.96 -2.00
N ALA A 500 -2.56 -20.92 -2.39
CA ALA A 500 -3.35 -22.14 -2.58
C ALA A 500 -2.77 -23.00 -3.72
N THR A 501 -2.87 -24.31 -3.57
CA THR A 501 -2.44 -25.33 -4.53
C THR A 501 -3.56 -26.33 -4.77
N SER A 502 -3.49 -27.06 -5.87
CA SER A 502 -4.45 -28.11 -6.23
C SER A 502 -4.22 -29.45 -5.52
N VAL A 503 -3.25 -29.52 -4.61
CA VAL A 503 -2.85 -30.74 -3.90
C VAL A 503 -3.05 -30.53 -2.40
N SER A 504 -3.67 -31.49 -1.74
CA SER A 504 -3.98 -31.47 -0.32
C SER A 504 -3.19 -32.55 0.41
N THR A 505 -2.85 -32.24 1.66
CA THR A 505 -2.22 -33.18 2.59
C THR A 505 -2.96 -33.08 3.93
N ARG A 506 -3.33 -34.22 4.49
CA ARG A 506 -3.92 -34.33 5.82
C ARG A 506 -2.95 -35.05 6.74
N VAL A 507 -2.78 -34.56 7.96
CA VAL A 507 -1.83 -35.14 8.93
C VAL A 507 -2.51 -35.32 10.28
N ARG A 508 -2.31 -36.47 10.90
CA ARG A 508 -2.74 -36.76 12.28
C ARG A 508 -1.53 -37.04 13.14
N PHE A 509 -1.61 -36.68 14.42
CA PHE A 509 -0.58 -36.98 15.40
C PHE A 509 -1.15 -37.79 16.56
N LEU A 510 -0.39 -38.77 17.01
CA LEU A 510 -0.62 -39.51 18.26
C LEU A 510 0.64 -39.47 19.10
N TRP A 511 0.53 -39.70 20.41
CA TRP A 511 1.70 -39.82 21.27
C TRP A 511 1.54 -40.88 22.37
N SER A 512 2.67 -41.40 22.82
CA SER A 512 2.81 -42.22 24.03
C SER A 512 4.14 -41.89 24.73
N SER A 513 4.43 -42.53 25.86
CA SER A 513 5.76 -42.43 26.49
C SER A 513 6.89 -43.02 25.63
N ASP A 514 6.54 -43.79 24.60
CA ASP A 514 7.50 -44.52 23.77
C ASP A 514 7.79 -43.84 22.44
N ALA A 515 6.84 -43.07 21.88
CA ALA A 515 7.05 -42.37 20.62
C ALA A 515 6.06 -41.22 20.39
N LEU A 516 6.46 -40.32 19.48
CA LEU A 516 5.52 -39.48 18.73
C LEU A 516 5.16 -40.22 17.44
N TYR A 517 3.89 -40.25 17.08
CA TYR A 517 3.41 -40.86 15.85
C TYR A 517 2.79 -39.82 14.93
N ALA A 518 3.02 -39.93 13.63
CA ALA A 518 2.42 -39.06 12.62
C ALA A 518 1.91 -39.90 11.44
N ALA A 519 0.72 -39.58 10.95
CA ALA A 519 0.13 -40.19 9.76
C ALA A 519 -0.16 -39.12 8.71
N PHE A 520 0.48 -39.21 7.54
CA PHE A 520 0.32 -38.30 6.42
C PHE A 520 -0.52 -38.97 5.32
N GLU A 521 -1.67 -38.40 5.00
CA GLU A 521 -2.48 -38.74 3.84
C GLU A 521 -2.25 -37.71 2.74
N SER A 522 -1.73 -38.15 1.61
CA SER A 522 -1.38 -37.32 0.46
C SER A 522 -2.35 -37.58 -0.69
N GLU A 523 -3.07 -36.55 -1.14
CA GLU A 523 -3.86 -36.62 -2.36
C GLU A 523 -3.08 -36.11 -3.57
N SER A 524 -3.49 -36.55 -4.76
CA SER A 524 -2.85 -36.20 -6.04
C SER A 524 -1.33 -36.46 -6.04
N ALA A 525 -0.92 -37.57 -5.42
CA ALA A 525 0.48 -37.98 -5.29
C ALA A 525 1.04 -38.60 -6.58
N GLY A 526 2.26 -38.22 -6.94
CA GLY A 526 3.00 -38.61 -8.14
C GLY A 526 3.99 -39.77 -7.90
N PHE A 527 4.46 -39.95 -6.67
CA PHE A 527 5.37 -41.03 -6.26
C PHE A 527 6.70 -41.06 -7.02
N PHE A 528 7.22 -39.89 -7.38
CA PHE A 528 8.53 -39.71 -7.98
C PHE A 528 9.64 -40.00 -6.94
N THR A 529 10.08 -41.25 -6.89
CA THR A 529 11.08 -41.76 -5.95
C THR A 529 11.96 -42.80 -6.64
N ASP A 530 13.26 -42.83 -6.34
CA ASP A 530 14.17 -43.88 -6.81
C ASP A 530 13.98 -45.15 -5.97
N ALA A 531 13.01 -45.98 -6.37
CA ALA A 531 12.65 -47.21 -5.69
C ALA A 531 13.75 -48.29 -5.68
N THR A 532 14.87 -48.10 -6.39
CA THR A 532 16.00 -49.05 -6.38
C THR A 532 16.86 -48.93 -5.13
N GLN A 533 16.67 -47.86 -4.36
CA GLN A 533 17.47 -47.54 -3.19
C GLN A 533 16.94 -48.28 -1.97
N PRO A 534 17.83 -48.67 -1.03
CA PRO A 534 17.41 -49.34 0.18
C PRO A 534 16.58 -48.42 1.08
N THR A 535 15.57 -48.99 1.75
CA THR A 535 14.70 -48.29 2.72
C THR A 535 15.10 -48.56 4.17
N ASP A 536 16.22 -49.26 4.40
CA ASP A 536 16.73 -49.67 5.71
C ASP A 536 17.85 -48.77 6.26
N ARG A 537 18.11 -47.64 5.61
CA ARG A 537 19.18 -46.69 5.92
C ARG A 537 18.86 -45.29 5.40
N ASP A 538 19.62 -44.30 5.87
CA ASP A 538 19.44 -42.90 5.46
C ASP A 538 19.58 -42.68 3.95
N ARG A 539 18.62 -41.94 3.40
CA ARG A 539 18.56 -41.52 2.01
C ARG A 539 19.01 -40.07 1.90
N ALA A 540 20.31 -39.87 1.67
CA ALA A 540 20.84 -38.52 1.45
C ALA A 540 20.10 -37.82 0.30
N ARG A 541 19.78 -36.53 0.50
CA ARG A 541 19.07 -35.68 -0.46
C ARG A 541 17.67 -36.21 -0.82
N LEU A 542 16.98 -36.86 0.11
CA LEU A 542 15.60 -37.31 -0.12
C LEU A 542 14.67 -36.16 -0.50
N TYR A 543 14.94 -34.93 -0.04
CA TYR A 543 14.33 -33.68 -0.51
C TYR A 543 14.44 -33.44 -2.03
N GLU A 544 15.17 -34.25 -2.81
CA GLU A 544 15.18 -34.19 -4.28
C GLU A 544 14.08 -35.05 -4.95
N GLU A 545 13.41 -35.88 -4.18
CA GLU A 545 12.32 -36.79 -4.57
C GLU A 545 10.97 -36.36 -3.95
N ASP A 546 9.90 -37.08 -4.23
CA ASP A 546 8.63 -36.89 -3.51
C ASP A 546 8.78 -37.39 -2.08
N CYS A 547 8.61 -36.51 -1.11
CA CYS A 547 8.67 -36.84 0.31
C CYS A 547 7.83 -35.88 1.15
N ILE A 548 7.51 -36.30 2.36
CA ILE A 548 7.05 -35.41 3.44
C ILE A 548 8.25 -35.00 4.28
N GLU A 549 8.14 -33.87 4.96
CA GLU A 549 9.08 -33.52 6.03
C GLU A 549 8.33 -33.11 7.30
N LEU A 550 8.89 -33.50 8.43
CA LEU A 550 8.41 -33.18 9.77
C LEU A 550 9.55 -32.59 10.58
N PHE A 551 9.40 -31.33 11.01
CA PHE A 551 10.39 -30.62 11.82
C PHE A 551 9.87 -30.50 13.25
N LEU A 552 10.65 -30.95 14.23
CA LEU A 552 10.28 -31.00 15.65
C LEU A 552 11.29 -30.23 16.49
N ALA A 553 10.86 -29.16 17.15
CA ALA A 553 11.66 -28.39 18.09
C ALA A 553 11.18 -28.64 19.53
N PRO A 554 11.81 -29.55 20.30
CA PRO A 554 11.30 -29.95 21.61
C PRO A 554 11.38 -28.84 22.67
N ASP A 555 12.34 -27.92 22.55
CA ASP A 555 12.46 -26.76 23.44
C ASP A 555 11.89 -25.50 22.76
N THR A 556 10.75 -25.02 23.28
CA THR A 556 10.08 -23.82 22.76
C THR A 556 10.89 -22.55 22.95
N LYS A 557 11.88 -22.53 23.85
CA LYS A 557 12.80 -21.41 24.06
C LYS A 557 14.01 -21.46 23.13
N ALA A 558 14.30 -22.63 22.55
CA ALA A 558 15.44 -22.86 21.67
C ALA A 558 15.00 -23.42 20.30
N ARG A 559 13.93 -22.87 19.70
CA ARG A 559 13.37 -23.32 18.41
C ARG A 559 14.37 -23.35 17.24
N HIS A 560 15.50 -22.65 17.35
CA HIS A 560 16.61 -22.71 16.39
C HIS A 560 17.35 -24.05 16.39
N LYS A 561 17.12 -24.90 17.40
CA LYS A 561 17.55 -26.30 17.49
C LYS A 561 16.35 -27.21 17.31
N TYR A 562 16.37 -28.05 16.31
CA TYR A 562 15.26 -28.95 16.00
C TYR A 562 15.73 -30.20 15.28
N PHE A 563 14.86 -31.17 15.20
CA PHE A 563 15.05 -32.42 14.50
C PHE A 563 14.21 -32.42 13.24
N GLU A 564 14.74 -33.01 12.19
CA GLU A 564 14.12 -33.10 10.89
C GLU A 564 13.99 -34.58 10.51
N VAL A 565 12.83 -34.94 10.00
CA VAL A 565 12.49 -36.28 9.53
C VAL A 565 11.84 -36.14 8.16
N GLU A 566 12.53 -36.62 7.13
CA GLU A 566 12.02 -36.74 5.77
C GLU A 566 11.59 -38.19 5.52
N VAL A 567 10.43 -38.42 4.90
CA VAL A 567 9.98 -39.77 4.53
C VAL A 567 9.36 -39.79 3.13
N GLY A 568 9.86 -40.69 2.28
CA GLY A 568 9.35 -40.92 0.94
C GLY A 568 8.18 -41.92 0.92
N PRO A 569 7.36 -41.93 -0.14
CA PRO A 569 6.18 -42.80 -0.23
C PRO A 569 6.52 -44.31 -0.32
N PHE A 570 7.78 -44.66 -0.58
CA PHE A 570 8.28 -46.04 -0.60
C PHE A 570 8.91 -46.47 0.75
N GLY A 571 8.97 -45.58 1.74
CA GLY A 571 9.56 -45.85 3.05
C GLY A 571 11.04 -45.46 3.18
N HIS A 572 11.65 -44.87 2.15
CA HIS A 572 12.94 -44.19 2.30
C HIS A 572 12.83 -43.07 3.32
N PHE A 573 13.86 -42.86 4.11
CA PHE A 573 13.87 -41.82 5.13
C PHE A 573 15.22 -41.13 5.21
N LEU A 574 15.22 -39.93 5.76
CA LEU A 574 16.41 -39.23 6.24
C LEU A 574 16.03 -38.55 7.55
N ASP A 575 16.87 -38.69 8.56
CA ASP A 575 16.73 -37.93 9.79
C ASP A 575 18.02 -37.22 10.17
N LEU A 576 17.88 -36.07 10.83
CA LEU A 576 19.02 -35.23 11.20
C LEU A 576 18.63 -34.24 12.31
N SER A 577 19.65 -33.78 13.04
CA SER A 577 19.51 -32.66 13.95
C SER A 577 20.06 -31.38 13.33
N ILE A 578 19.38 -30.26 13.57
CA ILE A 578 19.68 -28.96 12.99
C ILE A 578 19.90 -27.94 14.12
N ASP A 579 20.99 -27.17 14.02
CA ASP A 579 21.22 -25.96 14.80
C ASP A 579 21.47 -24.78 13.86
N ARG A 580 20.48 -23.90 13.76
CA ARG A 580 20.49 -22.75 12.84
C ARG A 580 21.42 -21.64 13.28
N GLN A 581 21.68 -21.50 14.58
CA GLN A 581 22.61 -20.50 15.09
C GLN A 581 24.06 -20.95 14.90
N ALA A 582 24.34 -22.23 15.16
CA ALA A 582 25.64 -22.83 14.92
C ALA A 582 25.90 -23.16 13.43
N LYS A 583 24.87 -23.05 12.57
CA LYS A 583 24.90 -23.46 11.16
C LYS A 583 25.37 -24.91 10.98
N ARG A 584 24.86 -25.80 11.83
CA ARG A 584 25.21 -27.21 11.87
C ARG A 584 24.00 -28.06 11.48
N GLU A 585 24.25 -29.03 10.62
CA GLU A 585 23.33 -30.09 10.24
C GLU A 585 24.05 -31.40 10.52
N ASP A 586 23.47 -32.25 11.37
CA ASP A 586 24.08 -33.49 11.83
C ASP A 586 23.22 -34.68 11.43
N VAL A 587 23.57 -35.27 10.28
CA VAL A 587 22.98 -36.49 9.71
C VAL A 587 23.40 -37.76 10.47
N GLY A 588 24.19 -37.65 11.55
CA GLY A 588 24.50 -38.77 12.44
C GLY A 588 23.54 -38.91 13.62
N TRP A 589 22.62 -37.96 13.81
CA TRP A 589 21.50 -38.12 14.75
C TRP A 589 20.55 -39.19 14.22
N SER A 590 19.90 -39.95 15.11
CA SER A 590 18.90 -40.95 14.72
C SER A 590 17.58 -40.72 15.44
N GLY A 591 16.51 -40.61 14.65
CA GLY A 591 15.12 -40.52 15.09
C GLY A 591 14.57 -41.84 15.64
N ALA A 592 15.30 -42.95 15.48
CA ALA A 592 14.86 -44.32 15.75
C ALA A 592 13.48 -44.61 15.13
N LEU A 593 13.36 -44.32 13.83
CA LEU A 593 12.10 -44.30 13.10
C LEU A 593 11.50 -45.70 12.92
N GLY A 594 10.18 -45.82 13.08
CA GLY A 594 9.38 -46.85 12.45
C GLY A 594 8.57 -46.22 11.32
N VAL A 595 8.57 -46.83 10.13
CA VAL A 595 7.89 -46.28 8.95
C VAL A 595 7.01 -47.35 8.31
N GLY A 596 5.75 -47.00 8.06
CA GLY A 596 4.79 -47.78 7.28
C GLY A 596 4.26 -46.95 6.12
N THR A 597 4.17 -47.51 4.91
CA THR A 597 3.63 -46.77 3.76
C THR A 597 2.68 -47.60 2.91
N ARG A 598 1.63 -46.93 2.40
CA ARG A 598 0.69 -47.49 1.44
C ARG A 598 0.45 -46.52 0.32
N ARG A 599 0.31 -47.04 -0.89
CA ARG A 599 0.09 -46.22 -2.10
C ARG A 599 -1.01 -46.84 -2.94
N ASP A 600 -1.85 -45.98 -3.47
CA ASP A 600 -2.79 -46.27 -4.54
C ASP A 600 -2.41 -45.39 -5.74
N ALA A 601 -1.66 -45.97 -6.67
CA ALA A 601 -1.21 -45.28 -7.87
C ALA A 601 -2.37 -44.87 -8.81
N ALA A 602 -3.45 -45.66 -8.84
CA ALA A 602 -4.60 -45.37 -9.69
C ALA A 602 -5.40 -44.19 -9.13
N ALA A 603 -5.63 -44.16 -7.82
CA ALA A 603 -6.32 -43.06 -7.14
C ALA A 603 -5.41 -41.85 -6.86
N LYS A 604 -4.10 -41.97 -7.09
CA LYS A 604 -3.08 -40.97 -6.73
C LYS A 604 -3.13 -40.60 -5.25
N LYS A 605 -3.23 -41.61 -4.38
CA LYS A 605 -3.31 -41.45 -2.92
C LYS A 605 -2.18 -42.18 -2.23
N GLY A 606 -1.49 -41.52 -1.32
CA GLY A 606 -0.43 -42.11 -0.50
C GLY A 606 -0.70 -41.92 0.98
N VAL A 607 -0.31 -42.91 1.79
CA VAL A 607 -0.33 -42.84 3.25
C VAL A 607 1.07 -43.19 3.76
N ILE A 608 1.59 -42.36 4.66
CA ILE A 608 2.85 -42.59 5.37
C ILE A 608 2.56 -42.50 6.87
N GLU A 609 2.89 -43.54 7.62
CA GLU A 609 2.87 -43.58 9.07
C GLU A 609 4.30 -43.59 9.61
N ILE A 610 4.55 -42.81 10.64
CA ILE A 610 5.88 -42.61 11.24
C ILE A 610 5.76 -42.76 12.74
N ALA A 611 6.67 -43.50 13.36
CA ALA A 611 6.91 -43.49 14.80
C ALA A 611 8.32 -42.97 15.08
N ILE A 612 8.44 -41.93 15.88
CA ILE A 612 9.72 -41.27 16.22
C ILE A 612 10.04 -41.57 17.68
N LYS A 613 11.09 -42.36 17.90
CA LYS A 613 11.43 -42.96 19.21
C LYS A 613 12.71 -42.38 19.82
N ALA A 614 13.29 -41.35 19.22
CA ALA A 614 14.48 -40.69 19.73
C ALA A 614 14.30 -40.23 21.20
N PRO A 615 15.29 -40.45 22.08
CA PRO A 615 15.22 -40.07 23.50
C PRO A 615 14.88 -38.59 23.71
N GLU A 616 15.43 -37.70 22.89
CA GLU A 616 15.22 -36.25 22.96
C GLU A 616 13.76 -35.88 22.69
N ILE A 617 13.13 -36.51 21.69
CA ILE A 617 11.70 -36.33 21.40
C ILE A 617 10.86 -36.90 22.54
N ARG A 618 11.10 -38.16 22.94
CA ARG A 618 10.36 -38.83 24.03
C ARG A 618 10.38 -38.04 25.32
N SER A 619 11.53 -37.45 25.67
CA SER A 619 11.68 -36.65 26.89
C SER A 619 10.79 -35.40 26.93
N ALA A 620 10.39 -34.90 25.77
CA ALA A 620 9.51 -33.73 25.60
C ALA A 620 8.02 -34.09 25.48
N LEU A 621 7.68 -35.38 25.28
CA LEU A 621 6.30 -35.83 25.20
C LEU A 621 5.69 -35.98 26.59
N LYS A 622 5.01 -34.92 27.04
CA LYS A 622 4.25 -34.88 28.28
C LYS A 622 2.89 -34.26 27.99
N SER A 623 1.83 -34.75 28.62
CA SER A 623 0.51 -34.12 28.50
C SER A 623 0.60 -32.63 28.86
N GLY A 624 0.03 -31.78 28.01
CA GLY A 624 0.12 -30.33 28.06
C GLY A 624 1.41 -29.71 27.51
N ALA A 625 2.39 -30.51 27.05
CA ALA A 625 3.61 -29.98 26.46
C ALA A 625 3.36 -29.38 25.07
N GLU A 626 4.16 -28.37 24.74
CA GLU A 626 4.17 -27.72 23.44
C GLU A 626 5.53 -27.90 22.78
N LEU A 627 5.54 -28.38 21.54
CA LEU A 627 6.75 -28.50 20.71
C LEU A 627 6.60 -27.60 19.48
N GLY A 628 7.70 -27.02 19.00
CA GLY A 628 7.68 -26.36 17.70
C GLY A 628 7.53 -27.38 16.58
N LEU A 629 6.67 -27.10 15.60
CA LEU A 629 6.28 -28.05 14.56
C LEU A 629 6.33 -27.42 13.15
N GLY A 630 7.14 -27.99 12.26
CA GLY A 630 7.06 -27.77 10.81
C GLY A 630 6.51 -29.02 10.12
N VAL A 631 5.60 -28.84 9.16
CA VAL A 631 5.00 -29.96 8.40
C VAL A 631 4.97 -29.56 6.92
N PHE A 632 5.67 -30.34 6.10
CA PHE A 632 5.90 -30.03 4.69
C PHE A 632 5.70 -31.25 3.80
N ARG A 633 5.51 -31.01 2.51
CA ARG A 633 5.50 -32.05 1.47
C ARG A 633 6.09 -31.50 0.19
N MET A 634 7.02 -32.23 -0.41
CA MET A 634 7.52 -31.97 -1.75
C MET A 634 6.91 -32.97 -2.73
N GLU A 635 6.54 -32.47 -3.90
CA GLU A 635 5.79 -33.25 -4.88
C GLU A 635 6.10 -32.81 -6.31
N GLY A 636 6.42 -33.76 -7.18
CA GLY A 636 6.63 -33.57 -8.61
C GLY A 636 8.09 -33.36 -9.02
N ARG A 637 8.36 -33.63 -10.32
CA ARG A 637 9.70 -33.58 -10.91
C ARG A 637 10.02 -32.27 -11.67
N GLN A 638 9.15 -31.84 -12.57
CA GLN A 638 9.36 -30.64 -13.41
C GLN A 638 8.66 -29.41 -12.81
N ASP A 639 7.37 -29.53 -12.48
CA ASP A 639 6.59 -28.51 -11.77
C ASP A 639 6.55 -28.82 -10.27
N ARG A 640 7.73 -28.72 -9.65
CA ARG A 640 7.90 -29.14 -8.26
C ARG A 640 7.14 -28.24 -7.29
N LYS A 641 6.33 -28.86 -6.46
CA LYS A 641 5.51 -28.21 -5.42
C LYS A 641 6.23 -28.38 -4.08
N PHE A 642 6.24 -27.29 -3.31
CA PHE A 642 6.79 -27.27 -1.96
C PHE A 642 5.67 -26.82 -1.02
N LEU A 643 4.96 -27.78 -0.45
CA LEU A 643 3.76 -27.57 0.35
C LEU A 643 4.13 -27.37 1.81
N ALA A 644 3.41 -26.50 2.49
CA ALA A 644 3.66 -26.16 3.88
C ALA A 644 2.34 -25.98 4.64
N TRP A 645 2.20 -26.67 5.77
CA TRP A 645 1.09 -26.47 6.71
C TRP A 645 1.16 -25.09 7.38
N SER A 646 2.35 -24.72 7.85
CA SER A 646 2.68 -23.37 8.28
C SER A 646 3.65 -22.77 7.27
N PRO A 647 3.19 -21.92 6.33
CA PRO A 647 4.06 -21.44 5.26
C PRO A 647 5.21 -20.58 5.80
N THR A 648 6.38 -20.75 5.18
CA THR A 648 7.63 -20.09 5.59
C THR A 648 7.79 -18.69 5.01
N PHE A 649 7.05 -18.36 3.95
CA PHE A 649 6.99 -17.05 3.27
C PHE A 649 8.33 -16.53 2.76
N THR A 650 9.27 -17.43 2.47
CA THR A 650 10.58 -17.09 1.88
C THR A 650 10.50 -16.87 0.38
N ASP A 651 11.43 -16.08 -0.17
CA ASP A 651 11.47 -15.75 -1.60
C ASP A 651 11.67 -16.96 -2.51
N ARG A 652 12.45 -17.94 -2.04
CA ARG A 652 12.68 -19.27 -2.66
C ARG A 652 12.20 -20.35 -1.69
N PRO A 653 11.88 -21.58 -2.15
CA PRO A 653 11.57 -22.69 -1.26
C PRO A 653 12.65 -22.83 -0.19
N ASN A 654 12.23 -22.69 1.07
CA ASN A 654 13.08 -22.87 2.23
C ASN A 654 12.18 -23.22 3.43
N PHE A 655 12.29 -24.45 3.93
CA PHE A 655 11.51 -24.94 5.06
C PHE A 655 12.16 -24.67 6.42
N HIS A 656 13.47 -24.41 6.43
CA HIS A 656 14.26 -24.09 7.62
C HIS A 656 14.02 -22.62 8.00
N VAL A 657 12.84 -22.30 8.52
CA VAL A 657 12.48 -20.98 9.09
C VAL A 657 11.78 -21.21 10.43
N THR A 658 12.56 -21.31 11.49
CA THR A 658 12.13 -21.77 12.82
C THR A 658 11.10 -20.86 13.48
N GLU A 659 11.11 -19.58 13.12
CA GLU A 659 10.13 -18.57 13.55
C GLU A 659 8.74 -18.82 12.97
N ARG A 660 8.63 -19.66 11.93
CA ARG A 660 7.38 -20.01 11.24
C ARG A 660 6.85 -21.38 11.65
N PHE A 661 7.56 -22.12 12.50
CA PHE A 661 7.04 -23.37 13.02
C PHE A 661 5.73 -23.12 13.78
N GLY A 662 4.74 -23.96 13.48
CA GLY A 662 3.54 -24.11 14.29
C GLY A 662 3.87 -24.69 15.67
N THR A 663 2.84 -25.10 16.38
CA THR A 663 2.95 -25.72 17.70
C THR A 663 2.23 -27.07 17.68
N LEU A 664 2.90 -28.12 18.14
CA LEU A 664 2.29 -29.40 18.44
C LEU A 664 1.96 -29.42 19.93
N VAL A 665 0.68 -29.50 20.26
CA VAL A 665 0.20 -29.68 21.64
C VAL A 665 0.04 -31.17 21.90
N VAL A 666 0.71 -31.66 22.93
CA VAL A 666 0.61 -33.04 23.41
C VAL A 666 -0.58 -33.12 24.37
N GLU A 667 -1.66 -33.80 24.00
CA GLU A 667 -2.90 -33.85 24.81
C GLU A 667 -2.75 -34.71 26.06
#